data_AF-A0A8B9HDI4-F1
#
_entry.id   AF-A0A8B9HDI4-F1
#
_cell.length_a   1.000
_cell.length_b   1.000
_cell.length_c   1.000
_cell.angle_alpha   90.00
_cell.angle_beta   90.00
_cell.angle_gamma   90.00
#
_symmetry.space_group_name_H-M   'P 1'
#
loop_
_entity.id
_entity.type
_entity.pdbx_description
1 polymer ?
#
loop_
_entity_poly.entity_id
_entity_poly.type
_entity_poly.pdbx_seq_one_letter_code
_entity_poly.pdbx_strand_id
1 'polypeptide(L)'
;MSLISSQFRCRNRPLVLAALSVIMFRASFCKNTKPSVPAIATYFGTKCRYEEVNPQLREDILYVNETLMAPPSPDCRAVHLVAVIRHGTRYPTVKNIKRMARLYELIRTEATGSDWWLSYIQREWRMWYTEDMDGKLVKKGKNDHRHLAVRLAKSFPGLISKKNLVGDRIEFMTSSKHRCVDSIKAFQEGLHKHWDLKGMEFKHYVNDSLMRFFDQCKKFVETVENNKTALKEVEIFKSSKEMHEVRMRMANRLKIPYSEITSEMVEAAFFLCAYEFAIKSENTAWCNLLDETDAEVIEYKNDLKQYWKRGYGHEINSKSSCALFHDLFRRLDQASYDYRFGEVTKAVTIQVGHAETLLPLLSLMGFFRDETPLTAENFSQQLPLSLSSSLQADPPPPPASPPPPLSGRAVLATMSGTKKQKTDLQRATNIVYQAHHVSRSKRGQVVGTRGGFRGCTVWLTGLSGAGKTTVGFALEEYLVSHAIPCYSLDGDNIRHGLNKNLGFTSSDREENIRRIAEVAKLFADAGLVCITSFISPFGKDRNEARKIHESSGLPFFEVFVNAPLEVCESRDVKGLYKKARAGEIKGFTGIDSDYEKPDAPELILKTGELSVNECIQQVVELLKDQGIVPSGVTEDVNELFVPENKLDLVLSDAKILPAVAITKLDLQWVQVLAEGWATPLKGFMREREFLQVLHFGTLLDGGTINLSVPIVLPVSKEDKERLDGCAAFALEYKGRRVAILRSPEFYEHRKEERCARQWGTTCPQHPYIKMVQEGGDWLAGGDLEVFERIKWDDGLDQYRLTPKELRQKFKEMGADAIFAFQLRNPVHNGHALLMQDTKRRLLERGYKNPVLLLHPLGGWTKEDDVPLDWRMRQHAAVLEEGVLDPATTIVAIFPSPMMYAGPTEVQWHCRARMISGANFYIVGRDPAGMPHPETKQDLYEPTHGGKVLTMAPGLTSVEIIPFRVAAYNKVKKAMDFYDKERNDEFEFISGTKMRKLARSGENPPDGFMAPKAWKVLTEYYSSLQKD
;
A
#
# COMPACT_ATOMS: atom_id res chain seq x y z
N MET A 1 -13.96 -25.58 -4.98
CA MET A 1 -13.57 -24.22 -4.55
C MET A 1 -12.15 -24.30 -4.05
N SER A 2 -11.24 -23.55 -4.67
CA SER A 2 -9.84 -23.45 -4.29
C SER A 2 -9.42 -21.99 -4.40
N LEU A 3 -8.70 -21.48 -3.41
CA LEU A 3 -8.05 -20.18 -3.48
C LEU A 3 -6.59 -20.39 -3.88
N ILE A 4 -6.16 -19.75 -4.96
CA ILE A 4 -4.79 -19.87 -5.48
C ILE A 4 -4.19 -18.47 -5.48
N SER A 5 -3.15 -18.28 -4.67
CA SER A 5 -2.35 -17.06 -4.65
C SER A 5 -1.00 -17.33 -5.32
N SER A 6 -0.63 -16.52 -6.30
CA SER A 6 0.61 -16.69 -7.06
C SER A 6 1.39 -15.38 -7.16
N GLN A 7 2.71 -15.46 -7.10
CA GLN A 7 3.60 -14.31 -7.32
C GLN A 7 4.27 -14.39 -8.67
N PHE A 8 4.32 -13.26 -9.40
CA PHE A 8 4.91 -13.14 -10.72
C PHE A 8 6.11 -12.18 -10.72
N ARG A 9 7.17 -12.57 -11.44
CA ARG A 9 8.36 -11.75 -11.74
C ARG A 9 8.33 -11.31 -13.19
N CYS A 10 8.41 -10.01 -13.47
CA CYS A 10 8.46 -9.45 -14.82
C CYS A 10 9.86 -8.91 -15.18
N ARG A 11 10.37 -9.19 -16.39
CA ARG A 11 11.78 -8.92 -16.77
C ARG A 11 12.23 -7.45 -16.64
N ASN A 12 11.32 -6.49 -16.74
CA ASN A 12 11.58 -5.04 -16.71
C ASN A 12 10.94 -4.29 -15.52
N ARG A 13 10.52 -4.98 -14.44
CA ARG A 13 9.99 -4.35 -13.22
C ARG A 13 10.66 -4.92 -11.97
N PRO A 14 11.11 -4.09 -11.01
CA PRO A 14 11.65 -4.57 -9.73
C PRO A 14 10.58 -5.09 -8.77
N LEU A 15 9.29 -4.93 -9.09
CA LEU A 15 8.16 -5.39 -8.28
C LEU A 15 7.75 -6.84 -8.60
N VAL A 16 7.58 -7.65 -7.56
CA VAL A 16 6.88 -8.93 -7.62
C VAL A 16 5.37 -8.63 -7.55
N LEU A 17 4.62 -9.05 -8.56
CA LEU A 17 3.16 -8.90 -8.58
C LEU A 17 2.53 -10.12 -7.90
N ALA A 18 1.79 -9.92 -6.80
CA ALA A 18 0.92 -10.94 -6.24
C ALA A 18 -0.42 -10.92 -6.99
N ALA A 19 -0.79 -12.03 -7.62
CA ALA A 19 -2.11 -12.23 -8.18
C ALA A 19 -2.86 -13.25 -7.33
N LEU A 20 -4.00 -12.83 -6.79
CA LEU A 20 -4.96 -13.69 -6.13
C LEU A 20 -5.99 -14.14 -7.16
N SER A 21 -5.89 -15.39 -7.57
CA SER A 21 -6.86 -16.02 -8.46
C SER A 21 -7.81 -16.86 -7.60
N VAL A 22 -9.02 -16.38 -7.43
CA VAL A 22 -10.10 -17.23 -6.92
C VAL A 22 -10.59 -18.09 -8.07
N ILE A 23 -10.10 -19.34 -8.18
CA ILE A 23 -10.61 -20.25 -9.21
C ILE A 23 -11.97 -20.77 -8.76
N MET A 24 -13.01 -20.07 -9.19
CA MET A 24 -14.37 -20.56 -9.21
C MET A 24 -14.83 -20.63 -10.64
N PHE A 25 -15.05 -21.86 -11.09
CA PHE A 25 -15.65 -22.05 -12.38
C PHE A 25 -17.14 -21.71 -12.25
N ARG A 26 -17.58 -20.65 -12.93
CA ARG A 26 -18.91 -20.62 -13.52
C ARG A 26 -18.80 -19.86 -14.84
N ALA A 27 -19.01 -20.59 -15.93
CA ALA A 27 -19.36 -20.06 -17.23
C ALA A 27 -20.77 -20.55 -17.54
N SER A 28 -21.59 -19.71 -18.17
CA SER A 28 -22.95 -20.01 -18.60
C SER A 28 -23.09 -21.41 -19.20
N PHE A 29 -24.07 -22.18 -18.73
CA PHE A 29 -24.45 -23.43 -19.39
C PHE A 29 -25.70 -23.28 -20.23
N CYS A 30 -25.50 -23.55 -21.53
CA CYS A 30 -26.53 -24.09 -22.40
C CYS A 30 -27.20 -25.28 -21.71
N LYS A 31 -28.53 -25.27 -21.70
CA LYS A 31 -29.39 -26.39 -21.33
C LYS A 31 -29.16 -27.54 -22.31
N ASN A 32 -28.20 -28.43 -22.01
CA ASN A 32 -28.16 -29.77 -22.58
C ASN A 32 -28.34 -30.78 -21.44
N THR A 33 -29.60 -31.12 -21.18
CA THR A 33 -30.02 -32.11 -20.19
C THR A 33 -29.61 -33.51 -20.67
N LYS A 34 -28.48 -34.03 -20.17
CA LYS A 34 -28.20 -35.47 -20.22
C LYS A 34 -29.12 -36.17 -19.20
N PRO A 35 -29.73 -37.33 -19.52
CA PRO A 35 -30.66 -38.03 -18.61
C PRO A 35 -30.07 -38.37 -17.23
N SER A 36 -28.74 -38.43 -17.11
CA SER A 36 -28.00 -38.83 -15.91
C SER A 36 -27.71 -37.71 -14.91
N VAL A 37 -28.07 -36.45 -15.20
CA VAL A 37 -27.87 -35.30 -14.29
C VAL A 37 -29.22 -34.85 -13.73
N PRO A 38 -29.41 -34.81 -12.38
CA PRO A 38 -30.63 -34.29 -11.77
C PRO A 38 -30.88 -32.82 -12.15
N ALA A 39 -32.13 -32.44 -12.39
CA ALA A 39 -32.52 -31.04 -12.66
C ALA A 39 -32.06 -30.10 -11.52
N ILE A 40 -32.16 -30.57 -10.28
CA ILE A 40 -31.79 -29.80 -9.09
C ILE A 40 -30.29 -29.80 -8.76
N ALA A 41 -29.42 -30.35 -9.64
CA ALA A 41 -28.00 -30.54 -9.32
C ALA A 41 -27.21 -29.24 -9.13
N THR A 42 -27.66 -28.15 -9.75
CA THR A 42 -27.08 -26.80 -9.62
C THR A 42 -27.17 -26.25 -8.20
N TYR A 43 -28.17 -26.67 -7.43
CA TYR A 43 -28.48 -26.18 -6.08
C TYR A 43 -27.72 -26.95 -4.97
N PHE A 44 -26.99 -28.03 -5.30
CA PHE A 44 -26.31 -28.85 -4.29
C PHE A 44 -25.16 -28.15 -3.56
N GLY A 45 -24.77 -26.94 -4.01
CA GLY A 45 -23.72 -26.13 -3.42
C GLY A 45 -22.43 -26.92 -3.20
N THR A 46 -22.00 -27.02 -1.94
CA THR A 46 -20.79 -27.75 -1.56
C THR A 46 -20.83 -29.26 -1.84
N LYS A 47 -21.98 -29.84 -2.19
CA LYS A 47 -22.12 -31.27 -2.52
C LYS A 47 -22.19 -31.52 -4.03
N CYS A 48 -22.09 -30.47 -4.84
CA CYS A 48 -22.04 -30.60 -6.30
C CYS A 48 -20.72 -31.21 -6.77
N ARG A 49 -20.71 -31.84 -7.96
CA ARG A 49 -19.49 -32.40 -8.54
C ARG A 49 -18.65 -31.31 -9.21
N TYR A 50 -17.36 -31.55 -9.36
CA TYR A 50 -16.47 -30.61 -10.05
C TYR A 50 -16.91 -30.39 -11.51
N GLU A 51 -17.42 -31.42 -12.17
CA GLU A 51 -17.85 -31.44 -13.56
C GLU A 51 -19.19 -30.72 -13.80
N GLU A 52 -19.94 -30.40 -12.74
CA GLU A 52 -21.13 -29.56 -12.86
C GLU A 52 -20.79 -28.08 -12.76
N VAL A 53 -19.68 -27.77 -12.08
CA VAL A 53 -19.15 -26.42 -11.89
C VAL A 53 -18.22 -26.05 -13.05
N ASN A 54 -17.49 -27.03 -13.60
CA ASN A 54 -16.69 -26.93 -14.83
C ASN A 54 -17.01 -28.10 -15.78
N PRO A 55 -18.00 -27.96 -16.67
CA PRO A 55 -18.42 -29.03 -17.58
C PRO A 55 -17.43 -29.44 -18.65
N GLN A 56 -16.37 -28.67 -18.92
CA GLN A 56 -15.25 -29.14 -19.74
C GLN A 56 -14.58 -30.38 -19.13
N LEU A 57 -14.66 -30.53 -17.80
CA LEU A 57 -14.17 -31.72 -17.10
C LEU A 57 -14.94 -33.00 -17.44
N ARG A 58 -16.12 -32.91 -18.06
CA ARG A 58 -16.88 -34.07 -18.53
C ARG A 58 -16.26 -34.70 -19.78
N GLU A 59 -15.60 -33.89 -20.60
CA GLU A 59 -14.95 -34.33 -21.84
C GLU A 59 -13.49 -34.65 -21.58
N ASP A 60 -12.78 -33.78 -20.86
CA ASP A 60 -11.41 -34.00 -20.40
C ASP A 60 -11.31 -33.68 -18.91
N ILE A 61 -11.24 -34.73 -18.08
CA ILE A 61 -11.13 -34.60 -16.62
C ILE A 61 -9.83 -33.90 -16.17
N LEU A 62 -8.84 -33.79 -17.05
CA LEU A 62 -7.56 -33.10 -16.84
C LEU A 62 -7.48 -31.76 -17.58
N TYR A 63 -8.61 -31.23 -18.07
CA TYR A 63 -8.69 -29.95 -18.76
C TYR A 63 -8.19 -28.80 -17.88
N VAL A 64 -7.43 -27.90 -18.47
CA VAL A 64 -6.94 -26.65 -17.88
C VAL A 64 -7.21 -25.53 -18.86
N ASN A 65 -7.83 -24.44 -18.40
CA ASN A 65 -7.96 -23.23 -19.21
C ASN A 65 -6.71 -22.37 -19.03
N GLU A 66 -5.84 -22.33 -20.05
CA GLU A 66 -4.59 -21.58 -20.04
C GLU A 66 -4.79 -20.05 -19.96
N THR A 67 -5.94 -19.54 -20.41
CA THR A 67 -6.22 -18.09 -20.41
C THR A 67 -6.56 -17.52 -19.02
N LEU A 68 -7.17 -18.31 -18.14
CA LEU A 68 -7.54 -17.89 -16.77
C LEU A 68 -6.33 -17.76 -15.82
N MET A 69 -5.17 -18.27 -16.22
CA MET A 69 -3.93 -18.24 -15.44
C MET A 69 -2.74 -17.70 -16.22
N ALA A 70 -3.01 -16.93 -17.29
CA ALA A 70 -1.97 -16.25 -18.03
C ALA A 70 -1.27 -15.21 -17.13
N PRO A 71 0.07 -15.13 -17.16
CA PRO A 71 0.78 -14.09 -16.44
C PRO A 71 0.33 -12.70 -16.92
N PRO A 72 0.39 -11.66 -16.05
CA PRO A 72 -0.09 -10.32 -16.39
C PRO A 72 0.64 -9.68 -17.58
N SER A 73 1.80 -10.22 -17.99
CA SER A 73 2.41 -9.97 -19.29
C SER A 73 3.28 -11.17 -19.73
N PRO A 74 3.63 -11.28 -21.02
CA PRO A 74 4.53 -12.33 -21.53
C PRO A 74 5.91 -12.35 -20.85
N ASP A 75 6.36 -11.21 -20.33
CA ASP A 75 7.63 -11.07 -19.63
C ASP A 75 7.57 -11.51 -18.16
N CYS A 76 6.39 -11.92 -17.68
CA CYS A 76 6.15 -12.29 -16.29
C CYS A 76 6.12 -13.82 -16.09
N ARG A 77 6.80 -14.33 -15.05
CA ARG A 77 6.80 -15.75 -14.68
C ARG A 77 6.44 -15.95 -13.21
N ALA A 78 5.62 -16.96 -12.91
CA ALA A 78 5.28 -17.31 -11.54
C ALA A 78 6.51 -17.84 -10.77
N VAL A 79 6.78 -17.32 -9.58
CA VAL A 79 7.93 -17.66 -8.72
C VAL A 79 7.54 -18.36 -7.41
N HIS A 80 6.29 -18.20 -6.95
CA HIS A 80 5.76 -18.87 -5.76
C HIS A 80 4.25 -19.07 -5.88
N LEU A 81 3.73 -20.13 -5.25
CA LEU A 81 2.31 -20.50 -5.26
C LEU A 81 1.85 -20.99 -3.88
N VAL A 82 0.75 -20.44 -3.37
CA VAL A 82 0.01 -21.02 -2.23
C VAL A 82 -1.41 -21.39 -2.65
N ALA A 83 -1.81 -22.63 -2.42
CA ALA A 83 -3.14 -23.14 -2.74
C ALA A 83 -3.87 -23.61 -1.48
N VAL A 84 -5.01 -22.99 -1.16
CA VAL A 84 -5.92 -23.42 -0.11
C VAL A 84 -7.10 -24.14 -0.75
N ILE A 85 -7.24 -25.43 -0.46
CA ILE A 85 -8.10 -26.35 -1.17
C ILE A 85 -9.06 -27.01 -0.18
N ARG A 86 -10.34 -27.09 -0.52
CA ARG A 86 -11.30 -27.89 0.25
C ARG A 86 -11.09 -29.38 -0.01
N HIS A 87 -11.25 -30.21 1.03
CA HIS A 87 -11.28 -31.67 0.88
C HIS A 87 -12.28 -32.16 -0.19
N GLY A 88 -12.04 -33.35 -0.72
CA GLY A 88 -12.86 -33.95 -1.77
C GLY A 88 -14.22 -34.45 -1.30
N THR A 89 -14.97 -35.05 -2.23
CA THR A 89 -16.28 -35.65 -1.98
C THR A 89 -16.22 -36.71 -0.86
N ARG A 90 -17.18 -36.66 0.07
CA ARG A 90 -17.23 -37.52 1.26
C ARG A 90 -18.61 -38.14 1.46
N TYR A 91 -18.68 -39.23 2.23
CA TYR A 91 -19.93 -39.78 2.73
C TYR A 91 -20.63 -38.79 3.67
N PRO A 92 -21.96 -38.93 3.89
CA PRO A 92 -22.70 -38.14 4.88
C PRO A 92 -22.12 -38.30 6.30
N THR A 93 -22.42 -37.36 7.19
CA THR A 93 -22.08 -37.49 8.61
C THR A 93 -23.12 -38.35 9.33
N VAL A 94 -22.79 -38.97 10.47
CA VAL A 94 -23.76 -39.80 11.25
C VAL A 94 -25.08 -39.07 11.50
N LYS A 95 -25.02 -37.77 11.84
CA LYS A 95 -26.23 -36.94 12.01
C LYS A 95 -27.13 -36.93 10.76
N ASN A 96 -26.54 -36.85 9.58
CA ASN A 96 -27.29 -36.86 8.32
C ASN A 96 -27.77 -38.28 8.00
N ILE A 97 -26.95 -39.31 8.22
CA ILE A 97 -27.33 -40.71 8.00
C ILE A 97 -28.58 -41.05 8.83
N LYS A 98 -28.62 -40.68 10.11
CA LYS A 98 -29.79 -40.88 10.98
C LYS A 98 -31.05 -40.17 10.46
N ARG A 99 -30.92 -38.94 9.96
CA ARG A 99 -32.05 -38.19 9.38
C ARG A 99 -32.55 -38.84 8.09
N MET A 100 -31.63 -39.28 7.23
CA MET A 100 -31.96 -39.99 5.99
C MET A 100 -32.63 -41.33 6.27
N ALA A 101 -32.19 -42.05 7.31
CA ALA A 101 -32.77 -43.34 7.70
C ALA A 101 -34.21 -43.18 8.19
N ARG A 102 -34.50 -42.13 8.97
CA ARG A 102 -35.87 -41.81 9.40
C ARG A 102 -36.78 -41.49 8.21
N LEU A 103 -36.30 -40.68 7.27
CA LEU A 103 -37.07 -40.37 6.05
C LEU A 103 -37.32 -41.64 5.20
N TYR A 104 -36.29 -42.45 5.01
CA TYR A 104 -36.39 -43.69 4.25
C TYR A 104 -37.41 -44.64 4.87
N GLU A 105 -37.39 -44.81 6.19
CA GLU A 105 -38.33 -45.67 6.90
C GLU A 105 -39.77 -45.16 6.79
N LEU A 106 -39.98 -43.85 6.96
CA LEU A 106 -41.29 -43.23 6.77
C LEU A 106 -41.85 -43.45 5.35
N ILE A 107 -41.02 -43.27 4.32
CA ILE A 107 -41.43 -43.52 2.92
C ILE A 107 -41.75 -45.00 2.70
N ARG A 108 -40.98 -45.90 3.32
CA ARG A 108 -41.16 -47.34 3.19
C ARG A 108 -42.44 -47.84 3.83
N THR A 109 -42.87 -47.25 4.95
CA THR A 109 -44.06 -47.71 5.69
C THR A 109 -45.34 -46.97 5.33
N GLU A 110 -45.28 -45.65 5.16
CA GLU A 110 -46.48 -44.80 5.07
C GLU A 110 -46.80 -44.29 3.65
N ALA A 111 -45.84 -44.26 2.72
CA ALA A 111 -46.08 -43.69 1.40
C ALA A 111 -46.95 -44.61 0.53
N THR A 112 -48.01 -44.06 -0.07
CA THR A 112 -48.99 -44.81 -0.87
C THR A 112 -49.08 -44.39 -2.34
N GLY A 113 -48.18 -43.52 -2.80
CA GLY A 113 -48.13 -43.09 -4.20
C GLY A 113 -47.82 -44.24 -5.17
N SER A 114 -48.29 -44.11 -6.42
CA SER A 114 -48.15 -45.13 -7.47
C SER A 114 -46.99 -44.87 -8.46
N ASP A 115 -46.20 -43.82 -8.23
CA ASP A 115 -45.12 -43.46 -9.15
C ASP A 115 -43.97 -44.48 -9.14
N TRP A 116 -43.32 -44.67 -10.30
CA TRP A 116 -42.25 -45.65 -10.46
C TRP A 116 -41.06 -45.39 -9.52
N TRP A 117 -40.69 -44.12 -9.32
CA TRP A 117 -39.54 -43.73 -8.50
C TRP A 117 -39.80 -44.00 -7.02
N LEU A 118 -41.05 -43.87 -6.58
CA LEU A 118 -41.46 -44.18 -5.22
C LEU A 118 -41.44 -45.70 -4.98
N SER A 119 -41.97 -46.47 -5.92
CA SER A 119 -41.90 -47.93 -5.90
C SER A 119 -40.46 -48.44 -5.85
N TYR A 120 -39.55 -47.82 -6.61
CA TYR A 120 -38.12 -48.11 -6.57
C TYR A 120 -37.51 -47.85 -5.19
N ILE A 121 -37.81 -46.70 -4.56
CA ILE A 121 -37.33 -46.39 -3.20
C ILE A 121 -37.83 -47.44 -2.18
N GLN A 122 -39.09 -47.85 -2.26
CA GLN A 122 -39.69 -48.79 -1.29
C GLN A 122 -39.19 -50.23 -1.48
N ARG A 123 -39.05 -50.70 -2.73
CA ARG A 123 -38.86 -52.13 -3.03
C ARG A 123 -37.43 -52.49 -3.40
N GLU A 124 -36.71 -51.60 -4.09
CA GLU A 124 -35.41 -51.91 -4.70
C GLU A 124 -34.25 -51.21 -4.00
N TRP A 125 -34.39 -49.91 -3.69
CA TRP A 125 -33.34 -49.18 -2.98
C TRP A 125 -33.23 -49.67 -1.52
N ARG A 126 -32.00 -49.72 -1.00
CA ARG A 126 -31.71 -50.09 0.38
C ARG A 126 -30.81 -49.04 1.00
N MET A 127 -31.07 -48.70 2.26
CA MET A 127 -30.21 -47.81 3.02
C MET A 127 -28.84 -48.46 3.23
N TRP A 128 -27.89 -48.05 2.39
CA TRP A 128 -26.53 -48.58 2.38
C TRP A 128 -25.54 -47.65 3.11
N TYR A 129 -25.98 -46.47 3.53
CA TYR A 129 -25.19 -45.60 4.40
C TYR A 129 -25.18 -46.16 5.83
N THR A 130 -23.99 -46.50 6.31
CA THR A 130 -23.76 -47.01 7.66
C THR A 130 -23.02 -45.97 8.51
N GLU A 131 -23.19 -46.00 9.84
CA GLU A 131 -22.60 -45.00 10.73
C GLU A 131 -21.06 -44.96 10.67
N ASP A 132 -20.40 -46.08 10.36
CA ASP A 132 -18.95 -46.16 10.21
C ASP A 132 -18.42 -45.36 9.00
N MET A 133 -19.30 -44.93 8.09
CA MET A 133 -18.93 -44.06 6.95
C MET A 133 -18.73 -42.60 7.35
N ASP A 134 -18.93 -42.21 8.63
CA ASP A 134 -18.98 -40.83 9.12
C ASP A 134 -17.98 -39.86 8.46
N GLY A 135 -18.48 -39.12 7.48
CA GLY A 135 -17.70 -38.11 6.77
C GLY A 135 -16.42 -38.60 6.10
N LYS A 136 -16.23 -39.93 5.91
CA LYS A 136 -15.07 -40.54 5.25
C LYS A 136 -15.02 -40.13 3.77
N LEU A 137 -13.81 -39.95 3.25
CA LEU A 137 -13.60 -39.54 1.86
C LEU A 137 -13.97 -40.69 0.92
N VAL A 138 -14.84 -40.44 -0.06
CA VAL A 138 -15.25 -41.49 -1.01
C VAL A 138 -14.18 -41.69 -2.09
N LYS A 139 -14.25 -42.82 -2.81
CA LYS A 139 -13.30 -43.11 -3.90
C LYS A 139 -13.24 -41.99 -4.93
N LYS A 140 -14.40 -41.43 -5.30
CA LYS A 140 -14.50 -40.27 -6.18
C LYS A 140 -13.80 -39.04 -5.59
N GLY A 141 -14.00 -38.72 -4.31
CA GLY A 141 -13.27 -37.62 -3.66
C GLY A 141 -11.76 -37.78 -3.70
N LYS A 142 -11.24 -39.02 -3.61
CA LYS A 142 -9.82 -39.31 -3.85
C LYS A 142 -9.43 -39.04 -5.31
N ASN A 143 -10.24 -39.45 -6.28
CA ASN A 143 -9.99 -39.18 -7.69
C ASN A 143 -10.01 -37.67 -7.99
N ASP A 144 -10.95 -36.90 -7.41
CA ASP A 144 -11.05 -35.45 -7.56
C ASP A 144 -9.71 -34.78 -7.22
N HIS A 145 -9.08 -35.18 -6.11
CA HIS A 145 -7.78 -34.65 -5.67
C HIS A 145 -6.60 -35.16 -6.52
N ARG A 146 -6.61 -36.41 -6.98
CA ARG A 146 -5.60 -36.91 -7.93
C ARG A 146 -5.62 -36.10 -9.22
N HIS A 147 -6.80 -35.87 -9.79
CA HIS A 147 -6.97 -35.09 -11.00
C HIS A 147 -6.63 -33.62 -10.78
N LEU A 148 -7.01 -33.04 -9.63
CA LEU A 148 -6.66 -31.67 -9.26
C LEU A 148 -5.15 -31.46 -9.19
N ALA A 149 -4.42 -32.42 -8.63
CA ALA A 149 -2.95 -32.38 -8.58
C ALA A 149 -2.33 -32.28 -9.96
N VAL A 150 -2.80 -33.11 -10.90
CA VAL A 150 -2.34 -33.10 -12.30
C VAL A 150 -2.71 -31.80 -13.01
N ARG A 151 -3.94 -31.29 -12.81
CA ARG A 151 -4.36 -30.01 -13.38
C ARG A 151 -3.50 -28.85 -12.88
N LEU A 152 -3.17 -28.81 -11.58
CA LEU A 152 -2.30 -27.78 -11.03
C LEU A 152 -0.85 -27.91 -11.54
N ALA A 153 -0.34 -29.13 -11.73
CA ALA A 153 0.96 -29.37 -12.35
C ALA A 153 1.01 -28.85 -13.80
N LYS A 154 -0.05 -29.11 -14.59
CA LYS A 154 -0.20 -28.58 -15.95
C LYS A 154 -0.33 -27.05 -15.98
N SER A 155 -1.02 -26.47 -14.99
CA SER A 155 -1.24 -25.02 -14.90
C SER A 155 0.01 -24.23 -14.51
N PHE A 156 0.85 -24.82 -13.65
CA PHE A 156 2.06 -24.18 -13.12
C PHE A 156 3.30 -25.08 -13.31
N PRO A 157 3.68 -25.41 -14.55
CA PRO A 157 4.72 -26.41 -14.83
C PRO A 157 6.10 -26.00 -14.31
N GLY A 158 6.33 -24.69 -14.12
CA GLY A 158 7.57 -24.16 -13.53
C GLY A 158 7.64 -24.27 -12.00
N LEU A 159 6.51 -24.40 -11.31
CA LEU A 159 6.44 -24.42 -9.84
C LEU A 159 6.08 -25.83 -9.33
N ILE A 160 4.99 -26.41 -9.82
CA ILE A 160 4.59 -27.78 -9.52
C ILE A 160 5.27 -28.69 -10.54
N SER A 161 6.54 -29.00 -10.27
CA SER A 161 7.41 -29.79 -11.14
C SER A 161 8.05 -30.97 -10.41
N LYS A 162 8.47 -32.00 -11.15
CA LYS A 162 9.24 -33.12 -10.60
C LYS A 162 10.48 -32.65 -9.83
N LYS A 163 11.18 -31.63 -10.33
CA LYS A 163 12.37 -31.03 -9.68
C LYS A 163 12.02 -30.47 -8.30
N ASN A 164 10.99 -29.64 -8.21
CA ASN A 164 10.62 -29.00 -6.95
C ASN A 164 10.01 -29.99 -5.96
N LEU A 165 9.29 -31.01 -6.45
CA LEU A 165 8.74 -32.06 -5.61
C LEU A 165 9.84 -32.94 -4.99
N VAL A 166 10.83 -33.38 -5.79
CA VAL A 166 11.96 -34.20 -5.30
C VAL A 166 12.90 -33.40 -4.41
N GLY A 167 13.09 -32.10 -4.69
CA GLY A 167 13.94 -31.20 -3.90
C GLY A 167 13.31 -30.68 -2.61
N ASP A 168 12.18 -31.25 -2.14
CA ASP A 168 11.42 -30.80 -0.96
C ASP A 168 11.05 -29.30 -1.03
N ARG A 169 10.72 -28.78 -2.21
CA ARG A 169 10.28 -27.37 -2.42
C ARG A 169 8.77 -27.23 -2.55
N ILE A 170 8.02 -28.32 -2.36
CA ILE A 170 6.56 -28.33 -2.28
C ILE A 170 6.14 -28.77 -0.88
N GLU A 171 5.52 -27.87 -0.13
CA GLU A 171 5.02 -28.15 1.21
C GLU A 171 3.55 -28.59 1.16
N PHE A 172 3.21 -29.63 1.92
CA PHE A 172 1.85 -30.15 2.04
C PHE A 172 1.33 -29.99 3.48
N MET A 173 0.17 -29.36 3.63
CA MET A 173 -0.46 -29.12 4.92
C MET A 173 -1.94 -29.51 4.90
N THR A 174 -2.46 -29.97 6.04
CA THR A 174 -3.85 -30.40 6.17
C THR A 174 -4.39 -30.19 7.58
N SER A 175 -5.71 -30.28 7.76
CA SER A 175 -6.31 -30.43 9.09
C SER A 175 -6.26 -31.89 9.58
N SER A 176 -6.45 -32.12 10.87
CA SER A 176 -6.46 -33.46 11.49
C SER A 176 -7.63 -34.35 11.06
N LYS A 177 -8.66 -33.80 10.39
CA LYS A 177 -9.81 -34.60 9.95
C LYS A 177 -9.40 -35.58 8.86
N HIS A 178 -9.78 -36.85 9.02
CA HIS A 178 -9.44 -37.95 8.12
C HIS A 178 -9.72 -37.65 6.65
N ARG A 179 -10.86 -37.03 6.33
CA ARG A 179 -11.18 -36.62 4.95
C ARG A 179 -10.20 -35.63 4.33
N CYS A 180 -9.62 -34.74 5.13
CA CYS A 180 -8.61 -33.77 4.69
C CYS A 180 -7.24 -34.45 4.53
N VAL A 181 -6.90 -35.35 5.46
CA VAL A 181 -5.69 -36.20 5.37
C VAL A 181 -5.74 -37.10 4.14
N ASP A 182 -6.85 -37.78 3.89
CA ASP A 182 -7.03 -38.64 2.72
C ASP A 182 -7.01 -37.83 1.41
N SER A 183 -7.48 -36.58 1.45
CA SER A 183 -7.47 -35.68 0.29
C SER A 183 -6.05 -35.21 -0.05
N ILE A 184 -5.23 -34.87 0.95
CA ILE A 184 -3.82 -34.50 0.70
C ILE A 184 -3.00 -35.71 0.24
N LYS A 185 -3.23 -36.90 0.80
CA LYS A 185 -2.63 -38.15 0.33
C LYS A 185 -3.02 -38.45 -1.12
N ALA A 186 -4.30 -38.33 -1.47
CA ALA A 186 -4.75 -38.51 -2.83
C ALA A 186 -4.17 -37.47 -3.81
N PHE A 187 -3.95 -36.23 -3.35
CA PHE A 187 -3.26 -35.21 -4.14
C PHE A 187 -1.79 -35.61 -4.42
N GLN A 188 -1.07 -36.05 -3.39
CA GLN A 188 0.30 -36.55 -3.51
C GLN A 188 0.38 -37.77 -4.45
N GLU A 189 -0.55 -38.72 -4.33
CA GLU A 189 -0.68 -39.86 -5.26
C GLU A 189 -0.90 -39.41 -6.71
N GLY A 190 -1.63 -38.32 -6.93
CA GLY A 190 -1.83 -37.73 -8.26
C GLY A 190 -0.52 -37.26 -8.89
N LEU A 191 0.31 -36.53 -8.13
CA LEU A 191 1.65 -36.10 -8.58
C LEU A 191 2.60 -37.28 -8.77
N HIS A 192 2.53 -38.27 -7.88
CA HIS A 192 3.34 -39.49 -7.92
C HIS A 192 3.12 -40.26 -9.21
N LYS A 193 1.84 -40.49 -9.57
CA LYS A 193 1.45 -41.14 -10.83
C LYS A 193 1.80 -40.32 -12.06
N HIS A 194 1.65 -39.00 -11.99
CA HIS A 194 1.94 -38.12 -13.12
C HIS A 194 3.42 -38.15 -13.55
N TRP A 195 4.35 -38.38 -12.60
CA TRP A 195 5.79 -38.38 -12.86
C TRP A 195 6.50 -39.73 -12.61
N ASP A 196 5.72 -40.82 -12.43
CA ASP A 196 6.17 -42.20 -12.16
C ASP A 196 7.25 -42.29 -11.05
N LEU A 197 6.96 -41.73 -9.87
CA LEU A 197 7.95 -41.54 -8.79
C LEU A 197 8.09 -42.75 -7.85
N LYS A 198 8.40 -43.93 -8.35
CA LYS A 198 8.44 -45.19 -7.54
C LYS A 198 9.25 -45.06 -6.23
N GLY A 199 8.67 -45.50 -5.11
CA GLY A 199 9.33 -45.62 -3.81
C GLY A 199 9.48 -44.34 -2.98
N MET A 200 8.95 -43.20 -3.42
CA MET A 200 9.02 -41.94 -2.67
C MET A 200 7.75 -41.67 -1.85
N GLU A 201 7.90 -41.47 -0.54
CA GLU A 201 6.82 -40.97 0.33
C GLU A 201 6.98 -39.47 0.59
N PHE A 202 5.89 -38.72 0.41
CA PHE A 202 5.85 -37.28 0.65
C PHE A 202 5.27 -36.97 2.03
N LYS A 203 6.01 -36.20 2.83
CA LYS A 203 5.54 -35.74 4.14
C LYS A 203 4.43 -34.69 3.98
N HIS A 204 3.49 -34.69 4.91
CA HIS A 204 2.50 -33.63 5.08
C HIS A 204 2.36 -33.33 6.57
N TYR A 205 1.97 -32.10 6.88
CA TYR A 205 1.86 -31.61 8.26
C TYR A 205 0.40 -31.32 8.62
N VAL A 206 0.01 -31.66 9.85
CA VAL A 206 -1.31 -31.34 10.40
C VAL A 206 -1.23 -30.02 11.14
N ASN A 207 -2.08 -29.05 10.78
CA ASN A 207 -2.14 -27.76 11.43
C ASN A 207 -3.60 -27.30 11.63
N ASP A 208 -4.20 -27.71 12.75
CA ASP A 208 -5.60 -27.36 13.06
C ASP A 208 -5.78 -25.90 13.47
N SER A 209 -4.78 -25.24 14.05
CA SER A 209 -4.90 -23.81 14.38
C SER A 209 -5.01 -22.95 13.14
N LEU A 210 -4.35 -23.37 12.05
CA LEU A 210 -4.44 -22.71 10.76
C LEU A 210 -5.66 -23.16 9.94
N MET A 211 -5.95 -24.47 9.91
CA MET A 211 -6.95 -25.03 8.98
C MET A 211 -8.35 -25.23 9.60
N ARG A 212 -8.46 -25.18 10.93
CA ARG A 212 -9.69 -25.31 11.72
C ARG A 212 -9.81 -24.20 12.77
N PHE A 213 -9.40 -22.98 12.42
CA PHE A 213 -9.52 -21.81 13.28
C PHE A 213 -10.94 -21.61 13.85
N PHE A 214 -11.97 -22.05 13.13
CA PHE A 214 -13.38 -22.00 13.58
C PHE A 214 -13.70 -22.89 14.78
N ASP A 215 -12.83 -23.85 15.11
CA ASP A 215 -12.92 -24.68 16.33
C ASP A 215 -12.02 -24.16 17.47
N GLN A 216 -11.13 -23.20 17.18
CA GLN A 216 -10.09 -22.73 18.11
C GLN A 216 -10.20 -21.26 18.50
N CYS A 217 -10.78 -20.43 17.64
CA CYS A 217 -10.98 -19.01 17.91
C CYS A 217 -12.04 -18.85 19.00
N LYS A 218 -11.60 -18.61 20.24
CA LYS A 218 -12.46 -18.53 21.43
C LYS A 218 -13.68 -17.61 21.23
N LYS A 219 -13.44 -16.38 20.73
CA LYS A 219 -14.50 -15.40 20.48
C LYS A 219 -15.51 -15.89 19.45
N PHE A 220 -15.05 -16.53 18.38
CA PHE A 220 -15.94 -17.11 17.36
C PHE A 220 -16.76 -18.27 17.93
N VAL A 221 -16.13 -19.16 18.69
CA VAL A 221 -16.79 -20.31 19.31
C VAL A 221 -17.88 -19.84 20.28
N GLU A 222 -17.58 -18.85 21.12
CA GLU A 222 -18.54 -18.29 22.09
C GLU A 222 -19.69 -17.54 21.41
N THR A 223 -19.37 -16.69 20.43
CA THR A 223 -20.35 -15.79 19.78
C THR A 223 -21.23 -16.51 18.77
N VAL A 224 -20.72 -17.56 18.11
CA VAL A 224 -21.35 -18.19 16.95
C VAL A 224 -21.62 -19.68 17.15
N GLU A 225 -20.62 -20.50 17.51
CA GLU A 225 -20.83 -21.95 17.63
C GLU A 225 -21.72 -22.33 18.81
N ASN A 226 -21.44 -21.77 19.98
CA ASN A 226 -22.13 -22.08 21.23
C ASN A 226 -23.35 -21.18 21.47
N ASN A 227 -23.53 -20.14 20.66
CA ASN A 227 -24.65 -19.22 20.77
C ASN A 227 -25.88 -19.72 19.99
N LYS A 228 -26.93 -20.11 20.72
CA LYS A 228 -28.19 -20.59 20.14
C LYS A 228 -28.90 -19.55 19.25
N THR A 229 -28.63 -18.26 19.45
CA THR A 229 -29.25 -17.17 18.68
C THR A 229 -28.49 -16.83 17.41
N ALA A 230 -27.25 -17.32 17.23
CA ALA A 230 -26.40 -16.96 16.10
C ALA A 230 -26.97 -17.40 14.74
N LEU A 231 -27.91 -18.36 14.73
CA LEU A 231 -28.62 -18.85 13.54
C LEU A 231 -30.14 -18.64 13.64
N LYS A 232 -30.59 -17.62 14.38
CA LYS A 232 -32.02 -17.32 14.58
C LYS A 232 -32.77 -17.22 13.25
N GLU A 233 -32.21 -16.52 12.25
CA GLU A 233 -32.80 -16.40 10.91
C GLU A 233 -33.04 -17.76 10.25
N VAL A 234 -32.14 -18.72 10.42
CA VAL A 234 -32.30 -20.07 9.87
C VAL A 234 -33.45 -20.82 10.54
N GLU A 235 -33.64 -20.63 11.84
CA GLU A 235 -34.75 -21.26 12.58
C GLU A 235 -36.11 -20.61 12.24
N ILE A 236 -36.14 -19.29 12.02
CA ILE A 236 -37.33 -18.58 11.52
C ILE A 236 -37.69 -19.11 10.12
N PHE A 237 -36.70 -19.19 9.21
CA PHE A 237 -36.95 -19.62 7.83
C PHE A 237 -37.48 -21.06 7.73
N LYS A 238 -37.07 -21.96 8.64
CA LYS A 238 -37.62 -23.34 8.68
C LYS A 238 -39.14 -23.39 8.92
N SER A 239 -39.70 -22.32 9.48
CA SER A 239 -41.13 -22.18 9.78
C SER A 239 -41.83 -21.17 8.86
N SER A 240 -41.14 -20.69 7.81
CA SER A 240 -41.69 -19.72 6.88
C SER A 240 -42.72 -20.34 5.93
N LYS A 241 -43.45 -19.49 5.22
CA LYS A 241 -44.42 -19.89 4.21
C LYS A 241 -43.78 -20.73 3.11
N GLU A 242 -42.60 -20.34 2.66
CA GLU A 242 -41.84 -21.01 1.60
C GLU A 242 -41.50 -22.45 1.99
N MET A 243 -40.95 -22.65 3.20
CA MET A 243 -40.64 -24.00 3.69
C MET A 243 -41.91 -24.83 3.95
N HIS A 244 -43.00 -24.18 4.38
CA HIS A 244 -44.30 -24.83 4.53
C HIS A 244 -44.81 -25.38 3.19
N GLU A 245 -44.71 -24.61 2.11
CA GLU A 245 -45.11 -25.04 0.76
C GLU A 245 -44.28 -26.23 0.24
N VAL A 246 -42.95 -26.22 0.46
CA VAL A 246 -42.08 -27.36 0.09
C VAL A 246 -42.51 -28.63 0.84
N ARG A 247 -42.76 -28.53 2.14
CA ARG A 247 -43.25 -29.65 2.96
C ARG A 247 -44.60 -30.17 2.46
N MET A 248 -45.53 -29.29 2.11
CA MET A 248 -46.84 -29.65 1.55
C MET A 248 -46.69 -30.37 0.20
N ARG A 249 -45.85 -29.86 -0.71
CA ARG A 249 -45.60 -30.51 -2.01
C ARG A 249 -44.96 -31.89 -1.84
N MET A 250 -43.97 -32.02 -0.95
CA MET A 250 -43.34 -33.31 -0.65
C MET A 250 -44.34 -34.31 -0.04
N ALA A 251 -45.17 -33.87 0.91
CA ALA A 251 -46.24 -34.69 1.50
C ALA A 251 -47.24 -35.18 0.44
N ASN A 252 -47.65 -34.28 -0.47
CA ASN A 252 -48.58 -34.61 -1.56
C ASN A 252 -48.00 -35.60 -2.59
N ARG A 253 -46.70 -35.48 -2.92
CA ARG A 253 -46.00 -36.44 -3.78
C ARG A 253 -45.89 -37.82 -3.14
N LEU A 254 -45.63 -37.86 -1.83
CA LEU A 254 -45.53 -39.11 -1.06
C LEU A 254 -46.89 -39.72 -0.67
N LYS A 255 -47.98 -38.94 -0.74
CA LYS A 255 -49.30 -39.31 -0.23
C LYS A 255 -49.27 -39.64 1.27
N ILE A 256 -48.51 -38.86 2.04
CA ILE A 256 -48.39 -38.95 3.50
C ILE A 256 -48.99 -37.69 4.13
N PRO A 257 -49.61 -37.75 5.34
CA PRO A 257 -50.06 -36.56 6.05
C PRO A 257 -48.95 -35.53 6.24
N TYR A 258 -49.26 -34.25 6.01
CA TYR A 258 -48.31 -33.13 6.18
C TYR A 258 -47.66 -33.08 7.57
N SER A 259 -48.38 -33.49 8.62
CA SER A 259 -47.89 -33.54 10.01
C SER A 259 -46.65 -34.42 10.19
N GLU A 260 -46.48 -35.45 9.35
CA GLU A 260 -45.34 -36.36 9.41
C GLU A 260 -44.10 -35.80 8.71
N ILE A 261 -44.26 -34.85 7.77
CA ILE A 261 -43.15 -34.29 7.00
C ILE A 261 -42.58 -33.07 7.72
N THR A 262 -41.36 -33.17 8.23
CA THR A 262 -40.64 -32.06 8.89
C THR A 262 -39.68 -31.33 7.94
N SER A 263 -39.26 -30.10 8.29
CA SER A 263 -38.23 -29.38 7.51
C SER A 263 -36.86 -30.09 7.52
N GLU A 264 -36.57 -30.89 8.56
CA GLU A 264 -35.37 -31.74 8.58
C GLU A 264 -35.46 -32.92 7.59
N MET A 265 -36.67 -33.44 7.36
CA MET A 265 -36.90 -34.50 6.37
C MET A 265 -36.79 -33.98 4.95
N VAL A 266 -37.27 -32.76 4.67
CA VAL A 266 -37.05 -32.08 3.38
C VAL A 266 -35.55 -31.91 3.12
N GLU A 267 -34.78 -31.44 4.11
CA GLU A 267 -33.31 -31.35 4.00
C GLU A 267 -32.65 -32.73 3.80
N ALA A 268 -33.17 -33.79 4.44
CA ALA A 268 -32.68 -35.15 4.27
C ALA A 268 -32.94 -35.69 2.85
N ALA A 269 -34.11 -35.42 2.25
CA ALA A 269 -34.42 -35.77 0.87
C ALA A 269 -33.46 -35.09 -0.11
N PHE A 270 -33.25 -33.79 0.07
CA PHE A 270 -32.31 -33.01 -0.72
C PHE A 270 -30.88 -33.56 -0.62
N PHE A 271 -30.43 -33.87 0.60
CA PHE A 271 -29.11 -34.46 0.78
C PHE A 271 -29.00 -35.88 0.23
N LEU A 272 -30.04 -36.72 0.28
CA LEU A 272 -29.99 -38.06 -0.32
C LEU A 272 -29.74 -37.96 -1.82
N CYS A 273 -30.51 -37.14 -2.53
CA CYS A 273 -30.28 -36.89 -3.95
C CYS A 273 -28.85 -36.35 -4.19
N ALA A 274 -28.41 -35.34 -3.43
CA ALA A 274 -27.09 -34.73 -3.59
C ALA A 274 -25.95 -35.72 -3.34
N TYR A 275 -26.00 -36.53 -2.28
CA TYR A 275 -24.95 -37.51 -1.96
C TYR A 275 -24.96 -38.70 -2.93
N GLU A 276 -26.12 -39.24 -3.30
CA GLU A 276 -26.19 -40.32 -4.30
C GLU A 276 -25.58 -39.84 -5.63
N PHE A 277 -25.97 -38.66 -6.10
CA PHE A 277 -25.41 -38.09 -7.32
C PHE A 277 -23.92 -37.78 -7.20
N ALA A 278 -23.49 -37.19 -6.08
CA ALA A 278 -22.09 -36.89 -5.84
C ALA A 278 -21.23 -38.14 -5.74
N ILE A 279 -21.72 -39.25 -5.19
CA ILE A 279 -20.93 -40.46 -4.95
C ILE A 279 -20.99 -41.42 -6.15
N LYS A 280 -22.19 -41.71 -6.65
CA LYS A 280 -22.44 -42.69 -7.71
C LYS A 280 -22.42 -42.10 -9.11
N SER A 281 -22.51 -40.77 -9.25
CA SER A 281 -22.61 -40.08 -10.54
C SER A 281 -23.89 -40.44 -11.33
N GLU A 282 -24.97 -40.77 -10.63
CA GLU A 282 -26.25 -41.20 -11.19
C GLU A 282 -27.42 -40.33 -10.71
N ASN A 283 -28.39 -40.08 -11.58
CA ASN A 283 -29.66 -39.45 -11.23
C ASN A 283 -30.58 -40.51 -10.61
N THR A 284 -30.68 -40.52 -9.28
CA THR A 284 -31.42 -41.55 -8.53
C THR A 284 -32.87 -41.15 -8.28
N ALA A 285 -33.71 -42.15 -7.93
CA ALA A 285 -35.13 -41.93 -7.62
C ALA A 285 -35.36 -40.83 -6.56
N TRP A 286 -34.42 -40.67 -5.61
CA TRP A 286 -34.45 -39.63 -4.57
C TRP A 286 -34.53 -38.21 -5.12
N CYS A 287 -34.02 -37.97 -6.32
CA CYS A 287 -34.04 -36.65 -6.95
C CYS A 287 -35.41 -36.23 -7.49
N ASN A 288 -36.40 -37.14 -7.53
CA ASN A 288 -37.77 -36.84 -7.95
C ASN A 288 -38.68 -36.35 -6.79
N LEU A 289 -38.19 -36.38 -5.55
CA LEU A 289 -38.95 -35.90 -4.38
C LEU A 289 -39.11 -34.38 -4.37
N LEU A 290 -38.19 -33.67 -5.00
CA LEU A 290 -38.07 -32.22 -4.99
C LEU A 290 -37.90 -31.73 -6.42
N ASP A 291 -38.55 -30.63 -6.77
CA ASP A 291 -38.33 -29.93 -8.04
C ASP A 291 -37.38 -28.73 -7.87
N GLU A 292 -37.16 -27.98 -8.95
CA GLU A 292 -36.28 -26.80 -8.94
C GLU A 292 -36.75 -25.72 -7.96
N THR A 293 -38.08 -25.50 -7.84
CA THR A 293 -38.63 -24.50 -6.90
C THR A 293 -38.42 -24.92 -5.45
N ASP A 294 -38.51 -26.22 -5.16
CA ASP A 294 -38.18 -26.75 -3.83
C ASP A 294 -36.68 -26.63 -3.54
N ALA A 295 -35.83 -26.89 -4.54
CA ALA A 295 -34.38 -26.81 -4.41
C ALA A 295 -33.89 -25.38 -4.16
N GLU A 296 -34.52 -24.37 -4.77
CA GLU A 296 -34.24 -22.95 -4.52
C GLU A 296 -34.49 -22.55 -3.06
N VAL A 297 -35.62 -22.95 -2.49
CA VAL A 297 -35.96 -22.69 -1.08
C VAL A 297 -34.93 -23.36 -0.15
N ILE A 298 -34.52 -24.59 -0.47
CA ILE A 298 -33.55 -25.34 0.34
C ILE A 298 -32.13 -24.77 0.18
N GLU A 299 -31.75 -24.32 -1.01
CA GLU A 299 -30.50 -23.61 -1.26
C GLU A 299 -30.45 -22.32 -0.44
N TYR A 300 -31.49 -21.48 -0.52
CA TYR A 300 -31.57 -20.25 0.27
C TYR A 300 -31.43 -20.49 1.77
N LYS A 301 -32.08 -21.53 2.31
CA LYS A 301 -31.91 -21.92 3.73
C LYS A 301 -30.47 -22.32 4.05
N ASN A 302 -29.77 -23.00 3.13
CA ASN A 302 -28.36 -23.36 3.31
C ASN A 302 -27.45 -22.14 3.22
N ASP A 303 -27.77 -21.22 2.32
CA ASP A 303 -27.10 -19.94 2.11
C ASP A 303 -27.23 -19.03 3.32
N LEU A 304 -28.44 -18.83 3.82
CA LEU A 304 -28.73 -18.14 5.08
C LEU A 304 -27.90 -18.73 6.23
N LYS A 305 -27.82 -20.06 6.30
CA LYS A 305 -26.98 -20.73 7.30
C LYS A 305 -25.50 -20.40 7.10
N GLN A 306 -24.97 -20.42 5.88
CA GLN A 306 -23.55 -20.09 5.66
C GLN A 306 -23.26 -18.61 5.90
N TYR A 307 -24.16 -17.71 5.49
CA TYR A 307 -24.07 -16.27 5.73
C TYR A 307 -23.91 -15.97 7.22
N TRP A 308 -24.85 -16.47 8.04
CA TRP A 308 -24.82 -16.26 9.48
C TRP A 308 -23.74 -17.06 10.19
N LYS A 309 -23.42 -18.28 9.73
CA LYS A 309 -22.45 -19.14 10.42
C LYS A 309 -20.99 -18.85 10.06
N ARG A 310 -20.70 -18.39 8.84
CA ARG A 310 -19.35 -18.35 8.25
C ARG A 310 -19.07 -17.16 7.32
N GLY A 311 -20.10 -16.45 6.85
CA GLY A 311 -20.01 -15.27 5.99
C GLY A 311 -20.20 -13.96 6.76
N TYR A 312 -20.91 -13.01 6.17
CA TYR A 312 -21.05 -11.64 6.69
C TYR A 312 -22.05 -11.46 7.84
N GLY A 313 -22.75 -12.51 8.28
CA GLY A 313 -23.77 -12.35 9.31
C GLY A 313 -23.25 -11.94 10.69
N HIS A 314 -22.01 -12.32 11.04
CA HIS A 314 -21.34 -11.80 12.24
C HIS A 314 -19.94 -11.32 11.88
N GLU A 315 -19.54 -10.16 12.42
CA GLU A 315 -18.21 -9.58 12.13
C GLU A 315 -17.06 -10.54 12.51
N ILE A 316 -17.24 -11.34 13.56
CA ILE A 316 -16.25 -12.33 14.01
C ILE A 316 -16.04 -13.46 13.00
N ASN A 317 -17.00 -13.72 12.10
CA ASN A 317 -16.91 -14.81 11.15
C ASN A 317 -15.70 -14.64 10.24
N SER A 318 -15.59 -13.54 9.52
CA SER A 318 -14.46 -13.26 8.62
C SER A 318 -13.15 -13.13 9.40
N LYS A 319 -13.16 -12.38 10.51
CA LYS A 319 -12.00 -12.16 11.39
C LYS A 319 -11.43 -13.45 11.98
N SER A 320 -12.23 -14.51 12.14
CA SER A 320 -11.73 -15.79 12.63
C SER A 320 -10.66 -16.42 11.71
N SER A 321 -10.64 -16.07 10.42
CA SER A 321 -9.65 -16.54 9.45
C SER A 321 -8.35 -15.75 9.43
N CYS A 322 -8.18 -14.76 10.31
CA CYS A 322 -7.03 -13.85 10.33
C CYS A 322 -5.68 -14.60 10.40
N ALA A 323 -5.59 -15.68 11.17
CA ALA A 323 -4.38 -16.51 11.23
C ALA A 323 -4.02 -17.12 9.87
N LEU A 324 -5.01 -17.59 9.10
CA LEU A 324 -4.82 -18.13 7.76
C LEU A 324 -4.46 -17.02 6.76
N PHE A 325 -5.10 -15.86 6.87
CA PHE A 325 -4.79 -14.69 6.05
C PHE A 325 -3.33 -14.24 6.26
N HIS A 326 -2.89 -14.07 7.51
CA HIS A 326 -1.50 -13.71 7.81
C HIS A 326 -0.51 -14.77 7.35
N ASP A 327 -0.82 -16.06 7.46
CA ASP A 327 0.05 -17.13 6.94
C ASP A 327 0.24 -17.01 5.42
N LEU A 328 -0.83 -16.76 4.67
CA LEU A 328 -0.78 -16.56 3.22
C LEU A 328 0.13 -15.40 2.84
N PHE A 329 -0.07 -14.22 3.43
CA PHE A 329 0.73 -13.03 3.12
C PHE A 329 2.18 -13.17 3.57
N ARG A 330 2.42 -13.72 4.76
CA ARG A 330 3.78 -14.00 5.25
C ARG A 330 4.57 -14.90 4.30
N ARG A 331 3.93 -15.91 3.71
CA ARG A 331 4.58 -16.81 2.73
C ARG A 331 4.90 -16.09 1.43
N LEU A 332 4.00 -15.23 0.96
CA LEU A 332 4.24 -14.38 -0.21
C LEU A 332 5.40 -13.41 0.06
N ASP A 333 5.43 -12.75 1.21
CA ASP A 333 6.50 -11.83 1.59
C ASP A 333 7.84 -12.55 1.72
N GLN A 334 7.85 -13.73 2.34
CA GLN A 334 9.05 -14.56 2.44
C GLN A 334 9.56 -14.98 1.05
N ALA A 335 8.68 -15.39 0.14
CA ALA A 335 9.07 -15.74 -1.23
C ALA A 335 9.62 -14.55 -2.01
N SER A 336 9.03 -13.36 -1.83
CA SER A 336 9.52 -12.10 -2.40
C SER A 336 10.91 -11.74 -1.86
N TYR A 337 11.13 -11.91 -0.55
CA TYR A 337 12.42 -11.71 0.10
C TYR A 337 13.47 -12.72 -0.39
N ASP A 338 13.18 -14.01 -0.30
CA ASP A 338 14.08 -15.09 -0.74
C ASP A 338 14.50 -14.86 -2.19
N TYR A 339 13.59 -14.43 -3.06
CA TYR A 339 13.89 -14.13 -4.45
C TYR A 339 14.82 -12.92 -4.64
N ARG A 340 14.70 -11.87 -3.82
CA ARG A 340 15.58 -10.68 -3.91
C ARG A 340 17.01 -10.96 -3.46
N PHE A 341 17.20 -11.92 -2.55
CA PHE A 341 18.47 -12.17 -1.89
C PHE A 341 19.03 -13.60 -2.11
N GLY A 342 18.35 -14.44 -2.90
CA GLY A 342 18.69 -15.85 -3.10
C GLY A 342 17.67 -16.62 -3.96
N GLU A 343 17.52 -17.92 -3.70
CA GLU A 343 16.52 -18.78 -4.34
C GLU A 343 15.35 -19.06 -3.38
N VAL A 344 14.11 -18.99 -3.88
CA VAL A 344 12.89 -19.25 -3.09
C VAL A 344 12.93 -20.65 -2.47
N THR A 345 12.98 -20.75 -1.15
CA THR A 345 13.16 -22.01 -0.44
C THR A 345 12.02 -23.00 -0.68
N LYS A 346 10.76 -22.58 -0.49
CA LYS A 346 9.55 -23.34 -0.81
C LYS A 346 8.82 -22.71 -1.99
N ALA A 347 8.83 -23.37 -3.14
CA ALA A 347 8.20 -22.88 -4.37
C ALA A 347 6.67 -22.99 -4.34
N VAL A 348 6.13 -24.00 -3.64
CA VAL A 348 4.69 -24.26 -3.58
C VAL A 348 4.27 -24.66 -2.17
N THR A 349 3.12 -24.17 -1.70
CA THR A 349 2.44 -24.66 -0.49
C THR A 349 1.02 -25.12 -0.85
N ILE A 350 0.69 -26.38 -0.59
CA ILE A 350 -0.64 -26.97 -0.79
C ILE A 350 -1.29 -27.22 0.57
N GLN A 351 -2.40 -26.55 0.85
CA GLN A 351 -3.12 -26.63 2.13
C GLN A 351 -4.52 -27.20 1.90
N VAL A 352 -4.88 -28.29 2.58
CA VAL A 352 -6.20 -28.94 2.45
C VAL A 352 -7.04 -28.78 3.72
N GLY A 353 -8.19 -28.14 3.60
CA GLY A 353 -9.10 -27.82 4.70
C GLY A 353 -10.58 -28.09 4.41
N HIS A 354 -11.44 -27.42 5.16
CA HIS A 354 -12.89 -27.51 5.05
C HIS A 354 -13.47 -26.41 4.13
N ALA A 355 -14.74 -26.53 3.75
CA ALA A 355 -15.41 -25.40 3.08
C ALA A 355 -15.45 -24.19 4.02
N GLU A 356 -15.64 -24.49 5.29
CA GLU A 356 -15.65 -23.59 6.44
C GLU A 356 -14.28 -22.95 6.72
N THR A 357 -13.20 -23.45 6.11
CA THR A 357 -11.87 -22.79 6.14
C THR A 357 -11.80 -21.67 5.10
N LEU A 358 -12.41 -21.87 3.92
CA LEU A 358 -12.34 -20.94 2.78
C LEU A 358 -13.33 -19.79 2.90
N LEU A 359 -14.58 -20.05 3.28
CA LEU A 359 -15.62 -19.03 3.24
C LEU A 359 -15.34 -17.82 4.17
N PRO A 360 -14.88 -18.01 5.43
CA PRO A 360 -14.45 -16.89 6.27
C PRO A 360 -13.29 -16.09 5.68
N LEU A 361 -12.32 -16.77 5.06
CA LEU A 361 -11.17 -16.12 4.41
C LEU A 361 -11.61 -15.27 3.22
N LEU A 362 -12.49 -15.79 2.37
CA LEU A 362 -13.04 -15.05 1.23
C LEU A 362 -13.87 -13.84 1.70
N SER A 363 -14.62 -13.99 2.78
CA SER A 363 -15.38 -12.89 3.39
C SER A 363 -14.47 -11.82 3.98
N LEU A 364 -13.34 -12.22 4.59
CA LEU A 364 -12.33 -11.27 5.11
C LEU A 364 -11.69 -10.45 3.98
N MET A 365 -11.56 -11.05 2.80
CA MET A 365 -11.04 -10.39 1.60
C MET A 365 -12.11 -9.55 0.86
N GLY A 366 -13.35 -9.49 1.35
CA GLY A 366 -14.41 -8.70 0.75
C GLY A 366 -15.15 -9.37 -0.42
N PHE A 367 -14.95 -10.66 -0.67
CA PHE A 367 -15.69 -11.37 -1.73
C PHE A 367 -17.10 -11.76 -1.27
N PHE A 368 -18.05 -11.79 -2.20
CA PHE A 368 -19.46 -12.22 -1.99
C PHE A 368 -20.21 -11.47 -0.91
N ARG A 369 -19.96 -10.17 -0.78
CA ARG A 369 -20.73 -9.34 0.12
C ARG A 369 -22.07 -9.04 -0.53
N ASP A 370 -23.13 -9.59 0.03
CA ASP A 370 -24.50 -9.26 -0.39
C ASP A 370 -24.80 -7.78 -0.11
N GLU A 371 -25.54 -7.13 -1.02
CA GLU A 371 -25.93 -5.71 -0.86
C GLU A 371 -26.80 -5.50 0.38
N THR A 372 -27.70 -6.46 0.62
CA THR A 372 -28.56 -6.51 1.81
C THR A 372 -28.26 -7.78 2.62
N PRO A 373 -28.24 -7.72 3.96
CA PRO A 373 -28.09 -8.90 4.78
C PRO A 373 -29.13 -9.98 4.48
N LEU A 374 -28.71 -11.25 4.41
CA LEU A 374 -29.64 -12.36 4.24
C LEU A 374 -30.43 -12.59 5.53
N THR A 375 -31.76 -12.63 5.43
CA THR A 375 -32.70 -12.84 6.54
C THR A 375 -33.74 -13.90 6.16
N ALA A 376 -34.57 -14.31 7.10
CA ALA A 376 -35.67 -15.22 6.81
C ALA A 376 -36.75 -14.62 5.90
N GLU A 377 -36.85 -13.28 5.82
CA GLU A 377 -37.99 -12.59 5.19
C GLU A 377 -37.68 -12.13 3.75
N ASN A 378 -36.41 -12.02 3.37
CA ASN A 378 -36.02 -11.47 2.07
C ASN A 378 -35.74 -12.53 0.98
N PHE A 379 -36.19 -13.78 1.14
CA PHE A 379 -36.06 -14.81 0.10
C PHE A 379 -36.54 -14.35 -1.28
N SER A 380 -37.72 -13.71 -1.36
CA SER A 380 -38.31 -13.23 -2.60
C SER A 380 -37.51 -12.10 -3.28
N GLN A 381 -36.75 -11.32 -2.50
CA GLN A 381 -35.84 -10.28 -3.00
C GLN A 381 -34.52 -10.86 -3.49
N GLN A 382 -34.24 -12.12 -3.13
CA GLN A 382 -33.03 -12.86 -3.48
C GLN A 382 -33.28 -13.85 -4.63
N LEU A 383 -34.43 -13.79 -5.32
CA LEU A 383 -34.66 -14.47 -6.61
C LEU A 383 -34.47 -13.46 -7.76
N PRO A 384 -33.51 -13.63 -8.69
CA PRO A 384 -32.60 -14.75 -8.95
C PRO A 384 -31.17 -14.47 -8.46
N LEU A 385 -31.02 -14.03 -7.20
CA LEU A 385 -29.75 -13.80 -6.52
C LEU A 385 -29.36 -14.95 -5.56
N SER A 386 -29.26 -16.20 -6.04
CA SER A 386 -28.70 -17.31 -5.22
C SER A 386 -27.23 -17.01 -4.81
N LEU A 387 -26.62 -17.59 -3.77
CA LEU A 387 -25.16 -17.46 -3.58
C LEU A 387 -24.35 -18.04 -4.76
N SER A 388 -25.01 -18.73 -5.69
CA SER A 388 -24.46 -19.12 -6.98
C SER A 388 -24.42 -17.98 -8.03
N SER A 389 -25.10 -16.87 -7.78
CA SER A 389 -25.25 -15.67 -8.62
C SER A 389 -24.46 -14.44 -8.13
N SER A 390 -24.10 -14.35 -6.85
CA SER A 390 -23.09 -13.39 -6.33
C SER A 390 -21.64 -13.72 -6.80
N LEU A 391 -21.54 -14.61 -7.79
CA LEU A 391 -20.39 -14.90 -8.64
C LEU A 391 -20.34 -14.06 -9.93
N GLN A 392 -21.33 -13.20 -10.18
CA GLN A 392 -21.25 -12.14 -11.21
C GLN A 392 -20.73 -10.86 -10.57
N ALA A 393 -19.49 -10.50 -10.88
CA ALA A 393 -19.16 -9.08 -10.97
C ALA A 393 -19.79 -8.60 -12.28
N ASP A 394 -20.88 -7.83 -12.20
CA ASP A 394 -21.33 -7.08 -13.37
C ASP A 394 -20.25 -6.06 -13.77
N PRO A 395 -19.97 -5.88 -15.07
CA PRO A 395 -19.25 -4.70 -15.51
C PRO A 395 -20.05 -3.45 -15.11
N PRO A 396 -19.38 -2.31 -14.82
CA PRO A 396 -20.06 -1.09 -14.42
C PRO A 396 -21.14 -0.69 -15.44
N PRO A 397 -22.26 -0.10 -15.01
CA PRO A 397 -23.34 0.26 -15.93
C PRO A 397 -22.83 1.25 -16.99
N PRO A 398 -23.36 1.20 -18.23
CA PRO A 398 -23.06 2.23 -19.22
C PRO A 398 -23.50 3.60 -18.66
N PRO A 399 -22.74 4.66 -18.94
CA PRO A 399 -23.11 5.99 -18.48
C PRO A 399 -24.51 6.35 -18.99
N ALA A 400 -25.33 6.87 -18.08
CA ALA A 400 -26.67 7.39 -18.39
C ALA A 400 -26.60 8.36 -19.58
N SER A 401 -27.53 8.21 -20.50
CA SER A 401 -27.77 9.13 -21.61
C SER A 401 -27.95 10.56 -21.07
N PRO A 402 -27.36 11.57 -21.71
CA PRO A 402 -27.54 12.96 -21.30
C PRO A 402 -29.00 13.39 -21.52
N PRO A 403 -29.53 14.30 -20.69
CA PRO A 403 -30.86 14.87 -20.91
C PRO A 403 -30.85 15.70 -22.21
N PRO A 404 -32.00 15.86 -22.88
CA PRO A 404 -32.09 16.66 -24.09
C PRO A 404 -31.80 18.14 -23.76
N PRO A 405 -31.04 18.87 -24.60
CA PRO A 405 -30.77 20.27 -24.34
C PRO A 405 -32.05 21.10 -24.51
N LEU A 406 -32.35 21.86 -23.46
CA LEU A 406 -33.34 22.94 -23.45
C LEU A 406 -33.02 23.94 -24.56
N SER A 407 -34.02 24.21 -25.39
CA SER A 407 -34.02 25.27 -26.40
C SER A 407 -33.88 26.64 -25.74
N GLY A 408 -32.82 27.37 -26.07
CA GLY A 408 -32.62 28.76 -25.67
C GLY A 408 -31.97 29.53 -26.82
N ARG A 409 -32.81 30.19 -27.62
CA ARG A 409 -32.41 31.12 -28.69
C ARG A 409 -31.58 32.27 -28.10
N ALA A 410 -30.44 32.57 -28.73
CA ALA A 410 -29.92 33.93 -28.79
C ALA A 410 -29.48 34.20 -30.24
N VAL A 411 -30.09 35.24 -30.78
CA VAL A 411 -30.04 35.72 -32.16
C VAL A 411 -28.71 36.43 -32.41
N LEU A 412 -28.06 36.16 -33.55
CA LEU A 412 -27.11 37.10 -34.13
C LEU A 412 -27.30 37.15 -35.65
N ALA A 413 -27.45 38.38 -36.11
CA ALA A 413 -27.89 38.79 -37.43
C ALA A 413 -26.81 38.61 -38.51
N THR A 414 -27.30 38.49 -39.74
CA THR A 414 -26.56 38.40 -41.00
C THR A 414 -26.06 39.76 -41.49
N MET A 415 -24.94 39.75 -42.24
CA MET A 415 -24.57 40.57 -43.43
C MET A 415 -23.02 40.63 -43.50
N SER A 416 -22.36 39.85 -44.36
CA SER A 416 -22.04 40.08 -45.79
C SER A 416 -20.69 40.81 -46.01
N GLY A 417 -19.86 40.34 -46.96
CA GLY A 417 -18.75 41.15 -47.51
C GLY A 417 -17.35 40.51 -47.63
N THR A 418 -17.21 39.51 -48.50
CA THR A 418 -16.07 39.26 -49.42
C THR A 418 -14.60 39.18 -48.97
N LYS A 419 -14.04 37.99 -49.27
CA LYS A 419 -12.74 37.63 -49.87
C LYS A 419 -11.44 37.92 -49.10
N LYS A 420 -10.87 36.85 -48.52
CA LYS A 420 -9.41 36.67 -48.41
C LYS A 420 -8.97 35.37 -49.08
N GLN A 421 -7.89 35.51 -49.83
CA GLN A 421 -7.28 34.52 -50.72
C GLN A 421 -6.79 33.28 -49.97
N LYS A 422 -6.99 32.13 -50.63
CA LYS A 422 -6.35 30.85 -50.32
C LYS A 422 -4.86 30.93 -50.65
N THR A 423 -4.03 30.54 -49.69
CA THR A 423 -2.80 29.76 -49.96
C THR A 423 -2.66 28.74 -48.84
N ASP A 424 -3.34 27.61 -48.98
CA ASP A 424 -3.11 26.44 -48.14
C ASP A 424 -2.53 25.35 -49.05
N LEU A 425 -1.27 25.00 -48.79
CA LEU A 425 -0.52 23.97 -49.54
C LEU A 425 -0.58 22.65 -48.75
N GLN A 426 -1.79 22.14 -48.49
CA GLN A 426 -1.96 20.73 -48.10
C GLN A 426 -1.85 19.86 -49.37
N ARG A 427 -0.68 19.25 -49.58
CA ARG A 427 -0.42 18.32 -50.70
C ARG A 427 -1.12 16.95 -50.57
N ALA A 428 -1.64 16.61 -49.39
CA ALA A 428 -2.32 15.33 -49.16
C ALA A 428 -3.84 15.55 -49.05
N THR A 429 -4.57 15.31 -50.13
CA THR A 429 -6.03 15.52 -50.23
C THR A 429 -6.88 14.43 -49.59
N ASN A 430 -6.26 13.36 -49.07
CA ASN A 430 -6.94 12.12 -48.68
C ASN A 430 -6.80 11.76 -47.18
N ILE A 431 -6.48 12.73 -46.31
CA ILE A 431 -6.27 12.47 -44.88
C ILE A 431 -7.41 13.09 -44.08
N VAL A 432 -8.13 12.25 -43.32
CA VAL A 432 -9.18 12.68 -42.37
C VAL A 432 -8.61 12.57 -40.96
N TYR A 433 -8.70 13.65 -40.17
CA TYR A 433 -8.29 13.62 -38.77
C TYR A 433 -9.15 12.62 -37.99
N GLN A 434 -8.50 11.64 -37.34
CA GLN A 434 -9.17 10.71 -36.43
C GLN A 434 -9.02 11.21 -34.99
N ALA A 435 -10.14 11.56 -34.36
CA ALA A 435 -10.14 11.94 -32.95
C ALA A 435 -9.84 10.72 -32.07
N HIS A 436 -9.02 10.92 -31.02
CA HIS A 436 -8.75 9.86 -30.03
C HIS A 436 -10.01 9.50 -29.25
N HIS A 437 -10.27 8.19 -29.05
CA HIS A 437 -11.40 7.70 -28.24
C HIS A 437 -11.29 8.04 -26.74
N VAL A 438 -10.07 8.27 -26.23
CA VAL A 438 -9.81 8.62 -24.82
C VAL A 438 -9.38 10.08 -24.73
N SER A 439 -10.16 10.88 -23.99
CA SER A 439 -9.88 12.30 -23.79
C SER A 439 -8.58 12.54 -23.02
N ARG A 440 -7.97 13.72 -23.21
CA ARG A 440 -6.81 14.18 -22.41
C ARG A 440 -7.05 14.08 -20.91
N SER A 441 -8.24 14.44 -20.44
CA SER A 441 -8.61 14.30 -19.03
C SER A 441 -8.51 12.85 -18.54
N LYS A 442 -9.10 11.88 -19.26
CA LYS A 442 -9.02 10.45 -18.91
C LYS A 442 -7.60 9.90 -18.98
N ARG A 443 -6.83 10.28 -20.01
CA ARG A 443 -5.40 9.89 -20.10
C ARG A 443 -4.59 10.48 -18.95
N GLY A 444 -4.84 11.74 -18.60
CA GLY A 444 -4.21 12.41 -17.46
C GLY A 444 -4.51 11.78 -16.10
N GLN A 445 -5.62 11.05 -15.95
CA GLN A 445 -5.89 10.31 -14.69
C GLN A 445 -4.99 9.08 -14.50
N VAL A 446 -4.38 8.55 -15.56
CA VAL A 446 -3.54 7.33 -15.52
C VAL A 446 -2.07 7.59 -15.85
N VAL A 447 -1.73 8.80 -16.28
CA VAL A 447 -0.34 9.23 -16.54
C VAL A 447 0.25 9.77 -15.24
N GLY A 448 1.01 8.92 -14.55
CA GLY A 448 1.58 9.21 -13.22
C GLY A 448 0.62 8.88 -12.08
N THR A 449 0.98 9.26 -10.86
CA THR A 449 0.19 8.98 -9.64
C THR A 449 -0.67 10.15 -9.19
N ARG A 450 -0.48 11.33 -9.78
CA ARG A 450 -1.22 12.54 -9.44
C ARG A 450 -2.29 12.78 -10.49
N GLY A 451 -3.56 12.85 -10.08
CA GLY A 451 -4.68 13.10 -10.99
C GLY A 451 -4.58 14.42 -11.78
N GLY A 452 -5.25 14.47 -12.92
CA GLY A 452 -5.34 15.65 -13.79
C GLY A 452 -4.36 15.67 -14.96
N PHE A 453 -4.81 16.17 -16.12
CA PHE A 453 -3.99 16.34 -17.30
C PHE A 453 -3.06 17.55 -17.15
N ARG A 454 -1.77 17.37 -17.43
CA ARG A 454 -0.72 18.39 -17.31
C ARG A 454 0.31 18.34 -18.43
N GLY A 455 -0.09 17.79 -19.57
CA GLY A 455 0.79 17.68 -20.72
C GLY A 455 1.15 19.05 -21.28
N CYS A 456 2.44 19.35 -21.38
CA CYS A 456 2.96 20.64 -21.84
C CYS A 456 4.37 20.49 -22.40
N THR A 457 4.88 21.54 -23.04
CA THR A 457 6.27 21.60 -23.53
C THR A 457 7.03 22.75 -22.88
N VAL A 458 8.16 22.44 -22.24
CA VAL A 458 9.16 23.40 -21.75
C VAL A 458 10.28 23.48 -22.79
N TRP A 459 10.33 24.58 -23.52
CA TRP A 459 11.22 24.78 -24.64
C TRP A 459 12.45 25.61 -24.24
N LEU A 460 13.58 24.95 -23.98
CA LEU A 460 14.83 25.62 -23.63
C LEU A 460 15.56 26.06 -24.90
N THR A 461 15.82 27.37 -25.02
CA THR A 461 16.58 27.98 -26.12
C THR A 461 17.76 28.80 -25.60
N GLY A 462 18.85 28.91 -26.38
CA GLY A 462 20.05 29.64 -25.98
C GLY A 462 21.30 29.18 -26.70
N LEU A 463 22.40 29.92 -26.56
CA LEU A 463 23.70 29.61 -27.16
C LEU A 463 24.24 28.23 -26.74
N SER A 464 25.14 27.66 -27.55
CA SER A 464 25.89 26.46 -27.14
C SER A 464 26.64 26.73 -25.83
N GLY A 465 26.69 25.79 -24.88
CA GLY A 465 27.36 26.04 -23.58
C GLY A 465 26.61 26.96 -22.60
N ALA A 466 25.45 27.51 -22.96
CA ALA A 466 24.66 28.35 -22.07
C ALA A 466 24.07 27.61 -20.85
N GLY A 467 23.91 26.28 -20.92
CA GLY A 467 23.42 25.45 -19.79
C GLY A 467 22.09 24.73 -20.01
N LYS A 468 21.52 24.75 -21.23
CA LYS A 468 20.24 24.08 -21.56
C LYS A 468 20.17 22.62 -21.11
N THR A 469 21.14 21.79 -21.49
CA THR A 469 21.19 20.36 -21.14
C THR A 469 21.25 20.15 -19.62
N THR A 470 22.03 20.98 -18.90
CA THR A 470 22.12 20.93 -17.43
C THR A 470 20.79 21.26 -16.76
N VAL A 471 20.13 22.34 -17.19
CA VAL A 471 18.81 22.73 -16.69
C VAL A 471 17.76 21.69 -17.07
N GLY A 472 17.80 21.14 -18.29
CA GLY A 472 16.86 20.14 -18.78
C GLY A 472 16.90 18.84 -17.97
N PHE A 473 18.09 18.31 -17.68
CA PHE A 473 18.22 17.09 -16.87
C PHE A 473 17.91 17.32 -15.38
N ALA A 474 18.31 18.46 -14.80
CA ALA A 474 17.96 18.76 -13.43
C ALA A 474 16.44 19.01 -13.26
N LEU A 475 15.76 19.58 -14.26
CA LEU A 475 14.30 19.69 -14.28
C LEU A 475 13.63 18.32 -14.43
N GLU A 476 14.17 17.44 -15.29
CA GLU A 476 13.70 16.06 -15.43
C GLU A 476 13.79 15.31 -14.10
N GLU A 477 14.92 15.38 -13.42
CA GLU A 477 15.11 14.79 -12.09
C GLU A 477 14.12 15.34 -11.05
N TYR A 478 13.89 16.65 -11.06
CA TYR A 478 12.89 17.29 -10.20
C TYR A 478 11.48 16.74 -10.49
N LEU A 479 11.03 16.72 -11.74
CA LEU A 479 9.67 16.27 -12.07
C LEU A 479 9.47 14.79 -11.75
N VAL A 480 10.46 13.94 -12.05
CA VAL A 480 10.41 12.50 -11.74
C VAL A 480 10.36 12.23 -10.24
N SER A 481 11.19 12.90 -9.44
CA SER A 481 11.19 12.77 -7.97
C SER A 481 9.86 13.21 -7.32
N HIS A 482 9.09 14.03 -8.04
CA HIS A 482 7.77 14.51 -7.62
C HIS A 482 6.59 13.73 -8.26
N ALA A 483 6.88 12.60 -8.90
CA ALA A 483 5.94 11.71 -9.58
C ALA A 483 5.15 12.41 -10.72
N ILE A 484 5.80 13.32 -11.43
CA ILE A 484 5.31 13.98 -12.64
C ILE A 484 6.05 13.38 -13.84
N PRO A 485 5.39 12.55 -14.66
CA PRO A 485 6.02 11.99 -15.85
C PRO A 485 6.47 13.07 -16.84
N CYS A 486 7.74 13.03 -17.21
CA CYS A 486 8.35 13.95 -18.17
C CYS A 486 9.28 13.19 -19.13
N TYR A 487 9.71 13.86 -20.19
CA TYR A 487 10.69 13.31 -21.13
C TYR A 487 11.52 14.41 -21.78
N SER A 488 12.84 14.27 -21.74
CA SER A 488 13.77 15.24 -22.33
C SER A 488 14.17 14.90 -23.77
N LEU A 489 13.89 15.81 -24.70
CA LEU A 489 14.36 15.81 -26.08
C LEU A 489 15.61 16.69 -26.18
N ASP A 490 16.77 16.06 -26.31
CA ASP A 490 18.05 16.75 -26.49
C ASP A 490 18.61 16.55 -27.89
N GLY A 491 19.48 17.49 -28.30
CA GLY A 491 20.24 17.46 -29.55
C GLY A 491 20.96 16.15 -29.79
N ASP A 492 21.55 15.58 -28.74
CA ASP A 492 22.30 14.33 -28.84
C ASP A 492 21.35 13.13 -29.02
N ASN A 493 20.18 13.11 -28.36
CA ASN A 493 19.21 12.00 -28.47
C ASN A 493 18.48 11.96 -29.82
N ILE A 494 18.01 13.12 -30.31
CA ILE A 494 17.19 13.19 -31.51
C ILE A 494 18.02 13.04 -32.80
N ARG A 495 19.27 13.55 -32.82
CA ARG A 495 20.12 13.52 -34.02
C ARG A 495 20.65 12.13 -34.35
N HIS A 496 20.75 11.21 -33.39
CA HIS A 496 21.11 9.82 -33.67
C HIS A 496 19.93 8.97 -34.20
N GLY A 497 18.69 9.45 -34.01
CA GLY A 497 17.46 8.73 -34.36
C GLY A 497 16.65 9.41 -35.45
N LEU A 498 15.61 10.14 -35.05
CA LEU A 498 14.61 10.75 -35.93
C LEU A 498 15.20 11.75 -36.94
N ASN A 499 16.23 12.49 -36.52
CA ASN A 499 16.82 13.55 -37.33
C ASN A 499 18.20 13.17 -37.89
N LYS A 500 18.55 11.88 -37.91
CA LYS A 500 19.85 11.39 -38.42
C LYS A 500 20.09 11.67 -39.91
N ASN A 501 19.04 11.93 -40.66
CA ASN A 501 19.09 12.23 -42.09
C ASN A 501 19.22 13.72 -42.41
N LEU A 502 19.25 14.59 -41.39
CA LEU A 502 19.34 16.04 -41.57
C LEU A 502 20.79 16.51 -41.39
N GLY A 503 21.26 17.30 -42.35
CA GLY A 503 22.58 17.94 -42.30
C GLY A 503 22.56 19.24 -41.50
N PHE A 504 23.42 20.18 -41.89
CA PHE A 504 23.58 21.49 -41.22
C PHE A 504 23.19 22.67 -42.12
N THR A 505 22.56 22.41 -43.27
CA THR A 505 22.02 23.46 -44.16
C THR A 505 20.87 24.21 -43.47
N SER A 506 20.55 25.42 -43.92
CA SER A 506 19.46 26.21 -43.33
C SER A 506 18.11 25.48 -43.37
N SER A 507 17.80 24.81 -44.49
CA SER A 507 16.58 24.00 -44.62
C SER A 507 16.57 22.78 -43.70
N ASP A 508 17.71 22.12 -43.52
CA ASP A 508 17.82 20.99 -42.59
C ASP A 508 17.67 21.42 -41.12
N ARG A 509 18.15 22.62 -40.78
CA ARG A 509 18.01 23.22 -39.44
C ARG A 509 16.54 23.58 -39.15
N GLU A 510 15.84 24.18 -40.11
CA GLU A 510 14.42 24.49 -40.03
C GLU A 510 13.59 23.19 -39.86
N GLU A 511 13.84 22.19 -40.70
CA GLU A 511 13.16 20.89 -40.60
C GLU A 511 13.49 20.15 -39.29
N ASN A 512 14.72 20.27 -38.78
CA ASN A 512 15.11 19.70 -37.50
C ASN A 512 14.25 20.27 -36.37
N ILE A 513 14.12 21.59 -36.28
CA ILE A 513 13.30 22.25 -35.25
C ILE A 513 11.81 21.92 -35.44
N ARG A 514 11.31 21.93 -36.68
CA ARG A 514 9.91 21.56 -36.97
C ARG A 514 9.58 20.14 -36.50
N ARG A 515 10.44 19.15 -36.77
CA ARG A 515 10.24 17.76 -36.30
C ARG A 515 10.24 17.67 -34.78
N ILE A 516 11.15 18.38 -34.11
CA ILE A 516 11.21 18.43 -32.65
C ILE A 516 9.92 19.02 -32.08
N ALA A 517 9.40 20.09 -32.67
CA ALA A 517 8.15 20.71 -32.24
C ALA A 517 6.96 19.75 -32.33
N GLU A 518 6.83 19.01 -33.43
CA GLU A 518 5.76 18.02 -33.60
C GLU A 518 5.89 16.86 -32.61
N VAL A 519 7.11 16.36 -32.36
CA VAL A 519 7.33 15.30 -31.37
C VAL A 519 7.04 15.80 -29.96
N ALA A 520 7.48 17.01 -29.61
CA ALA A 520 7.20 17.62 -28.31
C ALA A 520 5.69 17.78 -28.09
N LYS A 521 4.96 18.20 -29.12
CA LYS A 521 3.49 18.24 -29.12
C LYS A 521 2.88 16.86 -28.87
N LEU A 522 3.41 15.78 -29.45
CA LEU A 522 2.90 14.43 -29.21
C LEU A 522 3.11 13.98 -27.76
N PHE A 523 4.28 14.28 -27.16
CA PHE A 523 4.53 14.00 -25.75
C PHE A 523 3.63 14.82 -24.82
N ALA A 524 3.48 16.12 -25.10
CA ALA A 524 2.54 16.98 -24.39
C ALA A 524 1.10 16.47 -24.54
N ASP A 525 0.66 16.13 -25.76
CA ASP A 525 -0.68 15.58 -25.98
C ASP A 525 -0.88 14.29 -25.20
N ALA A 526 0.13 13.43 -25.10
CA ALA A 526 0.11 12.17 -24.33
C ALA A 526 -0.03 12.38 -22.81
N GLY A 527 0.20 13.60 -22.30
CA GLY A 527 0.06 13.97 -20.88
C GLY A 527 1.38 14.12 -20.13
N LEU A 528 2.52 14.10 -20.81
CA LEU A 528 3.85 14.26 -20.22
C LEU A 528 4.29 15.73 -20.27
N VAL A 529 5.18 16.11 -19.36
CA VAL A 529 5.97 17.35 -19.50
C VAL A 529 7.13 17.06 -20.45
N CYS A 530 7.07 17.57 -21.67
CA CYS A 530 8.16 17.44 -22.64
C CYS A 530 9.16 18.57 -22.46
N ILE A 531 10.43 18.24 -22.20
CA ILE A 531 11.51 19.22 -22.05
C ILE A 531 12.32 19.19 -23.34
N THR A 532 12.55 20.33 -24.00
CA THR A 532 13.38 20.38 -25.22
C THR A 532 14.63 21.20 -24.96
N SER A 533 15.81 20.67 -25.34
CA SER A 533 17.12 21.29 -25.06
C SER A 533 17.90 21.61 -26.35
N PHE A 534 17.36 22.49 -27.19
CA PHE A 534 17.96 22.81 -28.50
C PHE A 534 18.39 24.26 -28.61
N ILE A 535 19.43 24.54 -29.42
CA ILE A 535 19.86 25.93 -29.65
C ILE A 535 18.69 26.77 -30.21
N SER A 536 17.94 26.22 -31.18
CA SER A 536 16.74 26.86 -31.78
C SER A 536 16.94 28.37 -32.03
N PRO A 537 17.92 28.77 -32.86
CA PRO A 537 18.45 30.14 -32.88
C PRO A 537 17.52 31.17 -33.50
N PHE A 538 16.61 30.78 -34.38
CA PHE A 538 15.75 31.71 -35.11
C PHE A 538 14.37 31.83 -34.46
N GLY A 539 13.91 33.06 -34.25
CA GLY A 539 12.61 33.37 -33.66
C GLY A 539 11.45 32.83 -34.49
N LYS A 540 11.57 32.84 -35.82
CA LYS A 540 10.58 32.22 -36.73
C LYS A 540 10.29 30.76 -36.37
N ASP A 541 11.34 29.96 -36.16
CA ASP A 541 11.20 28.52 -35.90
C ASP A 541 10.60 28.25 -34.52
N ARG A 542 10.98 29.05 -33.51
CA ARG A 542 10.41 28.96 -32.16
C ARG A 542 8.94 29.39 -32.12
N ASN A 543 8.58 30.44 -32.85
CA ASN A 543 7.21 30.91 -32.98
C ASN A 543 6.32 29.88 -33.71
N GLU A 544 6.84 29.19 -34.72
CA GLU A 544 6.11 28.10 -35.36
C GLU A 544 5.92 26.91 -34.40
N ALA A 545 6.96 26.56 -33.62
CA ALA A 545 6.85 25.53 -32.58
C ALA A 545 5.78 25.88 -31.52
N ARG A 546 5.74 27.13 -31.06
CA ARG A 546 4.71 27.66 -30.16
C ARG A 546 3.32 27.52 -30.77
N LYS A 547 3.14 27.98 -32.01
CA LYS A 547 1.88 27.91 -32.74
C LYS A 547 1.35 26.49 -32.91
N ILE A 548 2.23 25.51 -33.15
CA ILE A 548 1.89 24.08 -33.23
C ILE A 548 1.22 23.58 -31.92
N HIS A 549 1.71 24.03 -30.76
CA HIS A 549 1.18 23.63 -29.46
C HIS A 549 -0.10 24.39 -29.10
N GLU A 550 -0.12 25.72 -29.25
CA GLU A 550 -1.27 26.57 -28.94
C GLU A 550 -2.49 26.21 -29.79
N SER A 551 -2.30 25.98 -31.10
CA SER A 551 -3.39 25.53 -32.00
C SER A 551 -3.97 24.17 -31.60
N SER A 552 -3.21 23.39 -30.83
CA SER A 552 -3.63 22.10 -30.29
C SER A 552 -4.15 22.20 -28.85
N GLY A 553 -4.25 23.40 -28.28
CA GLY A 553 -4.66 23.63 -26.89
C GLY A 553 -3.72 23.01 -25.87
N LEU A 554 -2.41 23.01 -26.15
CA LEU A 554 -1.36 22.51 -25.24
C LEU A 554 -0.48 23.68 -24.78
N PRO A 555 -0.16 23.78 -23.48
CA PRO A 555 0.74 24.82 -22.98
C PRO A 555 2.16 24.68 -23.53
N PHE A 556 2.77 25.82 -23.86
CA PHE A 556 4.12 25.94 -24.38
C PHE A 556 4.85 27.04 -23.61
N PHE A 557 5.99 26.70 -23.01
CA PHE A 557 6.78 27.61 -22.19
C PHE A 557 8.17 27.77 -22.81
N GLU A 558 8.42 28.89 -23.47
CA GLU A 558 9.74 29.26 -24.00
C GLU A 558 10.61 29.81 -22.89
N VAL A 559 11.65 29.05 -22.53
CA VAL A 559 12.60 29.42 -21.49
C VAL A 559 13.92 29.80 -22.15
N PHE A 560 14.25 31.08 -22.06
CA PHE A 560 15.49 31.62 -22.61
C PHE A 560 16.65 31.41 -21.64
N VAL A 561 17.53 30.46 -21.96
CA VAL A 561 18.77 30.19 -21.22
C VAL A 561 19.85 31.15 -21.70
N ASN A 562 19.94 32.28 -21.00
CA ASN A 562 20.72 33.44 -21.38
C ASN A 562 22.06 33.48 -20.63
N ALA A 563 23.14 33.16 -21.34
CA ALA A 563 24.52 33.39 -20.91
C ALA A 563 25.23 34.25 -21.97
N PRO A 564 26.11 35.20 -21.58
CA PRO A 564 26.97 35.91 -22.52
C PRO A 564 27.81 34.95 -23.37
N LEU A 565 28.14 35.36 -24.59
CA LEU A 565 28.92 34.54 -25.53
C LEU A 565 30.30 34.19 -24.95
N GLU A 566 30.93 35.14 -24.26
CA GLU A 566 32.25 34.98 -23.64
C GLU A 566 32.23 33.90 -22.54
N VAL A 567 31.12 33.80 -21.80
CA VAL A 567 30.90 32.77 -20.78
C VAL A 567 30.66 31.41 -21.45
N CYS A 568 29.91 31.38 -22.55
CA CYS A 568 29.69 30.16 -23.32
C CYS A 568 31.00 29.63 -23.95
N GLU A 569 31.82 30.53 -24.50
CA GLU A 569 33.14 30.23 -25.05
C GLU A 569 34.12 29.78 -23.98
N SER A 570 34.14 30.40 -22.80
CA SER A 570 35.06 29.99 -21.73
C SER A 570 34.76 28.61 -21.18
N ARG A 571 33.48 28.20 -21.17
CA ARG A 571 33.06 26.86 -20.77
C ARG A 571 33.45 25.78 -21.78
N ASP A 572 33.40 26.12 -23.07
CA ASP A 572 33.56 25.24 -24.26
C ASP A 572 33.39 23.73 -24.00
N VAL A 573 32.25 23.35 -23.42
CA VAL A 573 32.05 22.02 -22.82
C VAL A 573 32.29 20.87 -23.80
N LYS A 574 32.06 21.11 -25.09
CA LYS A 574 32.20 20.13 -26.18
C LYS A 574 33.38 20.44 -27.12
N GLY A 575 34.22 21.44 -26.80
CA GLY A 575 35.33 21.87 -27.67
C GLY A 575 34.88 22.44 -29.02
N LEU A 576 33.62 22.91 -29.12
CA LEU A 576 33.00 23.35 -30.38
C LEU A 576 33.36 24.80 -30.71
N TYR A 577 33.48 25.66 -29.69
CA TYR A 577 33.86 27.06 -29.91
C TYR A 577 35.28 27.17 -30.42
N LYS A 578 36.22 26.40 -29.85
CA LYS A 578 37.60 26.34 -30.35
C LYS A 578 37.67 25.91 -31.82
N LYS A 579 36.89 24.89 -32.21
CA LYS A 579 36.81 24.40 -33.60
C LYS A 579 36.15 25.40 -34.55
N ALA A 580 35.11 26.10 -34.10
CA ALA A 580 34.46 27.15 -34.89
C ALA A 580 35.44 28.33 -35.14
N ARG A 581 36.15 28.80 -34.11
CA ARG A 581 37.18 29.85 -34.24
C ARG A 581 38.35 29.44 -35.14
N ALA A 582 38.67 28.15 -35.21
CA ALA A 582 39.67 27.60 -36.14
C ALA A 582 39.15 27.42 -37.58
N GLY A 583 37.87 27.71 -37.85
CA GLY A 583 37.25 27.55 -39.18
C GLY A 583 36.90 26.10 -39.55
N GLU A 584 37.04 25.15 -38.63
CA GLU A 584 36.72 23.73 -38.85
C GLU A 584 35.21 23.47 -38.87
N ILE A 585 34.42 24.30 -38.18
CA ILE A 585 32.95 24.22 -38.13
C ILE A 585 32.39 25.53 -38.68
N LYS A 586 31.76 25.49 -39.86
CA LYS A 586 31.14 26.66 -40.49
C LYS A 586 29.67 26.83 -40.05
N GLY A 587 29.23 28.08 -39.92
CA GLY A 587 27.83 28.43 -39.61
C GLY A 587 27.44 28.07 -38.17
N PHE A 588 28.39 28.17 -37.23
CA PHE A 588 28.15 27.91 -35.82
C PHE A 588 27.45 29.11 -35.17
N THR A 589 26.31 28.86 -34.51
CA THR A 589 25.50 29.91 -33.87
C THR A 589 26.29 30.64 -32.79
N GLY A 590 26.34 31.98 -32.89
CA GLY A 590 27.10 32.88 -32.02
C GLY A 590 28.48 33.26 -32.54
N ILE A 591 28.99 32.61 -33.60
CA ILE A 591 30.27 32.93 -34.26
C ILE A 591 30.03 33.38 -35.70
N ASP A 592 29.59 32.45 -36.55
CA ASP A 592 29.40 32.67 -38.00
C ASP A 592 27.91 32.65 -38.42
N SER A 593 27.00 32.46 -37.45
CA SER A 593 25.55 32.46 -37.62
C SER A 593 24.91 33.15 -36.44
N ASP A 594 23.87 33.95 -36.67
CA ASP A 594 23.22 34.73 -35.62
C ASP A 594 22.39 33.87 -34.66
N TYR A 595 22.19 34.38 -33.45
CA TYR A 595 21.19 33.91 -32.48
C TYR A 595 20.19 35.05 -32.22
N GLU A 596 18.94 34.83 -32.58
CA GLU A 596 17.85 35.78 -32.36
C GLU A 596 17.28 35.56 -30.95
N LYS A 597 17.49 36.52 -30.05
CA LYS A 597 16.96 36.47 -28.68
C LYS A 597 15.43 36.41 -28.72
N PRO A 598 14.76 35.61 -27.87
CA PRO A 598 13.31 35.62 -27.77
C PRO A 598 12.79 36.99 -27.32
N ASP A 599 11.77 37.52 -28.01
CA ASP A 599 11.16 38.82 -27.68
C ASP A 599 10.25 38.75 -26.45
N ALA A 600 9.52 37.64 -26.28
CA ALA A 600 8.57 37.42 -25.20
C ALA A 600 8.64 35.98 -24.64
N PRO A 601 9.78 35.56 -24.06
CA PRO A 601 9.87 34.25 -23.41
C PRO A 601 9.05 34.26 -22.11
N GLU A 602 8.44 33.12 -21.75
CA GLU A 602 7.76 32.96 -20.46
C GLU A 602 8.73 33.06 -19.27
N LEU A 603 10.02 32.72 -19.47
CA LEU A 603 11.05 32.85 -18.45
C LEU A 603 12.44 33.10 -19.06
N ILE A 604 13.24 33.93 -18.40
CA ILE A 604 14.64 34.17 -18.75
C ILE A 604 15.54 33.68 -17.61
N LEU A 605 16.39 32.69 -17.90
CA LEU A 605 17.37 32.15 -16.96
C LEU A 605 18.74 32.77 -17.24
N LYS A 606 19.24 33.62 -16.34
CA LYS A 606 20.57 34.25 -16.44
C LYS A 606 21.67 33.31 -15.98
N THR A 607 22.01 32.33 -16.82
CA THR A 607 23.02 31.33 -16.50
C THR A 607 24.42 31.94 -16.56
N GLY A 608 25.24 31.67 -15.53
CA GLY A 608 26.51 32.38 -15.30
C GLY A 608 26.43 33.39 -14.16
N GLU A 609 25.22 33.83 -13.80
CA GLU A 609 24.93 34.54 -12.54
C GLU A 609 24.22 33.60 -11.55
N LEU A 610 23.26 32.80 -12.04
CA LEU A 610 22.47 31.87 -11.24
C LEU A 610 23.10 30.48 -11.16
N SER A 611 22.91 29.82 -10.01
CA SER A 611 23.16 28.38 -9.84
C SER A 611 22.11 27.52 -10.55
N VAL A 612 22.40 26.22 -10.73
CA VAL A 612 21.45 25.27 -11.34
C VAL A 612 20.16 25.19 -10.52
N ASN A 613 20.25 25.12 -9.19
CA ASN A 613 19.07 25.02 -8.31
C ASN A 613 18.17 26.26 -8.41
N GLU A 614 18.76 27.46 -8.47
CA GLU A 614 17.99 28.71 -8.67
C GLU A 614 17.28 28.72 -10.02
N CYS A 615 17.93 28.20 -11.08
CA CYS A 615 17.30 28.06 -12.38
C CYS A 615 16.13 27.07 -12.34
N ILE A 616 16.28 25.92 -11.69
CA ILE A 616 15.20 24.93 -11.54
C ILE A 616 14.04 25.51 -10.74
N GLN A 617 14.31 26.22 -9.65
CA GLN A 617 13.27 26.83 -8.83
C GLN A 617 12.40 27.79 -9.65
N GLN A 618 13.00 28.68 -10.45
CA GLN A 618 12.23 29.61 -11.29
C GLN A 618 11.36 28.89 -12.34
N VAL A 619 11.89 27.83 -12.97
CA VAL A 619 11.10 27.03 -13.93
C VAL A 619 9.95 26.31 -13.23
N VAL A 620 10.20 25.74 -12.05
CA VAL A 620 9.18 25.04 -11.27
C VAL A 620 8.08 26.00 -10.80
N GLU A 621 8.44 27.20 -10.34
CA GLU A 621 7.49 28.24 -9.95
C GLU A 621 6.59 28.63 -11.13
N LEU A 622 7.16 28.87 -12.32
CA LEU A 622 6.38 29.07 -13.55
C LEU A 622 5.40 27.92 -13.79
N LEU A 623 5.85 26.67 -13.70
CA LEU A 623 4.99 25.50 -13.93
C LEU A 623 3.90 25.33 -12.86
N LYS A 624 4.13 25.81 -11.63
CA LYS A 624 3.11 25.81 -10.57
C LYS A 624 2.03 26.84 -10.84
N ASP A 625 2.42 28.07 -11.20
CA ASP A 625 1.49 29.16 -11.49
C ASP A 625 0.55 28.80 -12.65
N GLN A 626 1.05 27.97 -13.57
CA GLN A 626 0.30 27.47 -14.73
C GLN A 626 -0.46 26.16 -14.44
N GLY A 627 -0.45 25.66 -13.21
CA GLY A 627 -1.17 24.46 -12.79
C GLY A 627 -0.62 23.14 -13.35
N ILE A 628 0.58 23.14 -13.93
CA ILE A 628 1.26 21.94 -14.45
C ILE A 628 1.87 21.13 -13.31
N VAL A 629 2.56 21.83 -12.39
CA VAL A 629 3.08 21.26 -11.16
C VAL A 629 2.10 21.64 -10.04
N PRO A 630 1.35 20.68 -9.46
CA PRO A 630 0.42 21.02 -8.39
C PRO A 630 1.11 21.76 -7.23
N SER A 631 0.43 22.72 -6.60
CA SER A 631 0.98 23.49 -5.47
C SER A 631 1.33 22.59 -4.28
N GLY A 632 0.64 21.45 -4.12
CA GLY A 632 0.97 20.39 -3.15
C GLY A 632 2.13 19.47 -3.58
N VAL A 633 2.85 19.82 -4.64
CA VAL A 633 4.11 19.15 -5.04
C VAL A 633 5.29 19.68 -4.23
N THR A 634 5.22 20.89 -3.68
CA THR A 634 6.32 21.43 -2.89
C THR A 634 6.17 21.27 -1.40
N GLU A 635 7.29 20.86 -0.82
CA GLU A 635 7.68 20.87 0.58
C GLU A 635 7.80 22.29 1.16
N ASP A 636 6.94 23.23 0.78
CA ASP A 636 6.93 24.51 1.48
C ASP A 636 6.43 24.26 2.89
N VAL A 637 7.32 24.52 3.85
CA VAL A 637 7.08 24.34 5.28
C VAL A 637 5.86 25.18 5.66
N ASN A 638 4.77 24.51 6.01
CA ASN A 638 3.53 25.14 6.43
C ASN A 638 3.63 25.49 7.92
N GLU A 639 4.17 26.67 8.22
CA GLU A 639 4.16 27.20 9.58
C GLU A 639 2.77 27.72 9.94
N LEU A 640 2.35 27.47 11.17
CA LEU A 640 1.02 27.84 11.68
C LEU A 640 1.07 29.04 12.64
N PHE A 641 2.15 29.83 12.55
CA PHE A 641 2.26 31.09 13.27
C PHE A 641 1.31 32.13 12.66
N VAL A 642 0.65 32.90 13.53
CA VAL A 642 -0.10 34.08 13.11
C VAL A 642 0.89 35.09 12.55
N PRO A 643 0.67 35.62 11.32
CA PRO A 643 1.51 36.66 10.77
C PRO A 643 1.56 37.88 11.71
N GLU A 644 2.75 38.49 11.87
CA GLU A 644 2.96 39.60 12.83
C GLU A 644 1.95 40.74 12.66
N ASN A 645 1.57 41.06 11.42
CA ASN A 645 0.60 42.10 11.10
C ASN A 645 -0.86 41.79 11.51
N LYS A 646 -1.15 40.56 11.94
CA LYS A 646 -2.47 40.12 12.43
C LYS A 646 -2.47 39.74 13.91
N LEU A 647 -1.31 39.74 14.57
CA LEU A 647 -1.15 39.20 15.91
C LEU A 647 -2.03 39.90 16.96
N ASP A 648 -2.04 41.24 16.98
CA ASP A 648 -2.83 42.02 17.96
C ASP A 648 -4.34 41.77 17.84
N LEU A 649 -4.83 41.60 16.61
CA LEU A 649 -6.23 41.27 16.33
C LEU A 649 -6.56 39.89 16.87
N VAL A 650 -5.74 38.88 16.54
CA VAL A 650 -5.97 37.50 16.97
C VAL A 650 -5.81 37.34 18.48
N LEU A 651 -4.91 38.08 19.14
CA LEU A 651 -4.79 38.09 20.60
C LEU A 651 -6.01 38.72 21.29
N SER A 652 -6.63 39.72 20.65
CA SER A 652 -7.87 40.33 21.14
C SER A 652 -9.04 39.35 21.04
N ASP A 653 -9.17 38.66 19.90
CA ASP A 653 -10.11 37.55 19.72
C ASP A 653 -9.86 36.45 20.76
N ALA A 654 -8.59 36.08 20.95
CA ALA A 654 -8.21 35.01 21.85
C ALA A 654 -8.78 35.24 23.24
N LYS A 655 -8.77 36.47 23.79
CA LYS A 655 -9.22 36.84 25.15
C LYS A 655 -10.70 36.55 25.44
N ILE A 656 -11.56 36.64 24.42
CA ILE A 656 -13.00 36.42 24.58
C ILE A 656 -13.42 34.96 24.37
N LEU A 657 -12.55 34.14 23.78
CA LEU A 657 -12.83 32.73 23.55
C LEU A 657 -12.76 31.91 24.86
N PRO A 658 -13.55 30.81 24.95
CA PRO A 658 -13.34 29.81 25.98
C PRO A 658 -11.94 29.20 25.83
N ALA A 659 -11.35 28.72 26.92
CA ALA A 659 -10.02 28.14 26.92
C ALA A 659 -10.00 26.68 27.38
N VAL A 660 -8.97 25.94 26.96
CA VAL A 660 -8.60 24.61 27.46
C VAL A 660 -7.19 24.68 28.01
N ALA A 661 -7.00 24.17 29.23
CA ALA A 661 -5.67 24.01 29.80
C ALA A 661 -4.96 22.84 29.10
N ILE A 662 -3.75 23.09 28.60
CA ILE A 662 -2.93 22.08 27.93
C ILE A 662 -1.71 21.71 28.78
N THR A 663 -1.20 20.50 28.60
CA THR A 663 0.00 20.01 29.30
C THR A 663 1.29 20.49 28.62
N LYS A 664 2.44 20.22 29.25
CA LYS A 664 3.75 20.46 28.61
C LYS A 664 3.93 19.60 27.35
N LEU A 665 3.40 18.36 27.35
CA LEU A 665 3.45 17.46 26.20
C LEU A 665 2.64 18.03 25.03
N ASP A 666 1.45 18.57 25.31
CA ASP A 666 0.61 19.21 24.30
C ASP A 666 1.28 20.46 23.73
N LEU A 667 1.92 21.29 24.56
CA LEU A 667 2.67 22.45 24.10
C LEU A 667 3.82 22.07 23.16
N GLN A 668 4.49 20.92 23.40
CA GLN A 668 5.51 20.39 22.49
C GLN A 668 4.90 20.01 21.14
N TRP A 669 3.71 19.40 21.12
CA TRP A 669 2.98 19.14 19.87
C TRP A 669 2.50 20.42 19.18
N VAL A 670 2.08 21.44 19.93
CA VAL A 670 1.79 22.78 19.40
C VAL A 670 3.03 23.34 18.72
N GLN A 671 4.22 23.24 19.34
CA GLN A 671 5.48 23.68 18.71
C GLN A 671 5.78 22.89 17.42
N VAL A 672 5.63 21.57 17.43
CA VAL A 672 5.82 20.71 16.24
C VAL A 672 4.94 21.17 15.07
N LEU A 673 3.67 21.45 15.36
CA LEU A 673 2.70 21.94 14.37
C LEU A 673 3.04 23.36 13.92
N ALA A 674 3.31 24.27 14.86
CA ALA A 674 3.58 25.68 14.60
C ALA A 674 4.76 25.90 13.65
N GLU A 675 5.84 25.15 13.86
CA GLU A 675 7.07 25.24 13.06
C GLU A 675 6.97 24.45 11.74
N GLY A 676 5.86 23.75 11.48
CA GLY A 676 5.61 23.07 10.21
C GLY A 676 6.31 21.71 10.04
N TRP A 677 6.79 21.08 11.11
CA TRP A 677 7.38 19.73 11.05
C TRP A 677 6.39 18.68 10.51
N ALA A 678 5.10 18.88 10.75
CA ALA A 678 4.02 18.00 10.32
C ALA A 678 3.31 18.47 9.03
N THR A 679 3.98 19.29 8.21
CA THR A 679 3.45 19.77 6.92
C THR A 679 2.88 18.60 6.08
N PRO A 680 1.63 18.70 5.57
CA PRO A 680 0.80 19.91 5.43
C PRO A 680 -0.34 20.04 6.45
N LEU A 681 -0.26 19.40 7.63
CA LEU A 681 -1.31 19.57 8.65
C LEU A 681 -1.54 21.06 8.96
N LYS A 682 -2.81 21.44 9.10
CA LYS A 682 -3.23 22.80 9.46
C LYS A 682 -3.44 22.99 10.95
N GLY A 683 -3.30 21.92 11.73
CA GLY A 683 -3.48 21.90 13.17
C GLY A 683 -3.52 20.48 13.69
N PHE A 684 -4.17 20.28 14.84
CA PHE A 684 -4.41 18.94 15.37
C PHE A 684 -5.34 18.17 14.43
N MET A 685 -5.04 16.88 14.23
CA MET A 685 -5.75 16.07 13.24
C MET A 685 -7.25 16.04 13.47
N ARG A 686 -7.99 16.19 12.38
CA ARG A 686 -9.41 15.80 12.29
C ARG A 686 -9.54 14.27 12.25
N GLU A 687 -10.73 13.74 12.48
CA GLU A 687 -10.99 12.29 12.53
C GLU A 687 -10.53 11.60 11.24
N ARG A 688 -10.79 12.23 10.09
CA ARG A 688 -10.37 11.70 8.78
C ARG A 688 -8.84 11.53 8.70
N GLU A 689 -8.08 12.52 9.11
CA GLU A 689 -6.61 12.50 9.09
C GLU A 689 -6.09 11.49 10.11
N PHE A 690 -6.67 11.47 11.31
CA PHE A 690 -6.35 10.50 12.37
C PHE A 690 -6.53 9.05 11.91
N LEU A 691 -7.65 8.75 11.25
CA LEU A 691 -7.92 7.41 10.71
C LEU A 691 -6.94 7.06 9.58
N GLN A 692 -6.67 7.99 8.66
CA GLN A 692 -5.69 7.75 7.59
C GLN A 692 -4.30 7.43 8.16
N VAL A 693 -3.86 8.20 9.16
CA VAL A 693 -2.58 8.02 9.84
C VAL A 693 -2.53 6.68 10.59
N LEU A 694 -3.56 6.34 11.36
CA LEU A 694 -3.60 5.08 12.10
C LEU A 694 -3.63 3.83 11.22
N HIS A 695 -4.30 3.90 10.07
CA HIS A 695 -4.50 2.73 9.21
C HIS A 695 -3.47 2.60 8.09
N PHE A 696 -2.97 3.73 7.56
CA PHE A 696 -2.13 3.76 6.36
C PHE A 696 -0.76 4.40 6.60
N GLY A 697 -0.52 5.00 7.77
CA GLY A 697 0.71 5.76 8.05
C GLY A 697 0.94 6.93 7.09
N THR A 698 -0.13 7.40 6.44
CA THR A 698 -0.09 8.45 5.41
C THR A 698 -1.32 9.32 5.48
N LEU A 699 -1.17 10.58 5.06
CA LEU A 699 -2.29 11.39 4.58
C LEU A 699 -2.47 11.14 3.09
N LEU A 700 -3.73 11.09 2.63
CA LEU A 700 -4.08 10.75 1.25
C LEU A 700 -4.66 11.93 0.47
N ASP A 701 -5.17 12.94 1.17
CA ASP A 701 -5.77 14.12 0.56
C ASP A 701 -4.67 15.03 0.00
N GLY A 702 -4.68 15.26 -1.33
CA GLY A 702 -3.64 16.03 -2.02
C GLY A 702 -2.41 15.23 -2.46
N GLY A 703 -2.40 13.91 -2.22
CA GLY A 703 -1.33 12.98 -2.57
C GLY A 703 -0.93 12.11 -1.39
N THR A 704 -0.10 11.08 -1.62
CA THR A 704 0.39 10.20 -0.56
C THR A 704 1.52 10.87 0.21
N ILE A 705 1.23 11.35 1.41
CA ILE A 705 2.19 12.05 2.29
C ILE A 705 2.46 11.18 3.50
N ASN A 706 3.73 10.87 3.77
CA ASN A 706 4.10 10.09 4.94
C ASN A 706 3.75 10.87 6.22
N LEU A 707 2.95 10.27 7.09
CA LEU A 707 2.67 10.79 8.43
C LEU A 707 2.15 9.62 9.27
N SER A 708 3.02 9.05 10.11
CA SER A 708 2.80 7.74 10.72
C SER A 708 2.35 7.79 12.18
N VAL A 709 2.33 8.98 12.79
CA VAL A 709 2.01 9.17 14.22
C VAL A 709 0.82 10.11 14.37
N PRO A 710 -0.20 9.78 15.16
CA PRO A 710 -1.29 10.70 15.50
C PRO A 710 -0.78 11.95 16.23
N ILE A 711 -1.04 13.13 15.66
CA ILE A 711 -0.79 14.44 16.26
C ILE A 711 -2.15 15.04 16.63
N VAL A 712 -2.57 14.81 17.87
CA VAL A 712 -3.95 15.02 18.34
C VAL A 712 -3.96 15.72 19.69
N LEU A 713 -5.03 16.47 19.97
CA LEU A 713 -5.25 17.12 21.26
C LEU A 713 -6.31 16.33 22.06
N PRO A 714 -5.92 15.61 23.14
CA PRO A 714 -6.89 14.95 24.00
C PRO A 714 -7.61 15.95 24.91
N VAL A 715 -8.93 15.83 25.01
CA VAL A 715 -9.78 16.67 25.87
C VAL A 715 -10.70 15.81 26.74
N SER A 716 -11.00 16.27 27.94
CA SER A 716 -11.91 15.55 28.84
C SER A 716 -13.34 15.58 28.29
N LYS A 717 -14.21 14.73 28.84
CA LYS A 717 -15.63 14.74 28.47
C LYS A 717 -16.29 16.08 28.84
N GLU A 718 -15.93 16.65 29.98
CA GLU A 718 -16.42 17.94 30.47
C GLU A 718 -15.96 19.09 29.56
N ASP A 719 -14.70 19.07 29.11
CA ASP A 719 -14.20 20.04 28.15
C ASP A 719 -14.88 19.90 26.78
N LYS A 720 -15.08 18.66 26.31
CA LYS A 720 -15.86 18.42 25.08
C LYS A 720 -17.25 19.01 25.20
N GLU A 721 -18.01 18.70 26.26
CA GLU A 721 -19.37 19.20 26.46
C GLU A 721 -19.43 20.74 26.56
N ARG A 722 -18.41 21.35 27.18
CA ARG A 722 -18.30 22.81 27.32
C ARG A 722 -17.97 23.53 26.02
N LEU A 723 -17.24 22.89 25.11
CA LEU A 723 -16.70 23.51 23.89
C LEU A 723 -17.43 23.09 22.61
N ASP A 724 -18.25 22.04 22.68
CA ASP A 724 -19.02 21.55 21.54
C ASP A 724 -19.92 22.67 20.98
N GLY A 725 -19.92 22.82 19.66
CA GLY A 725 -20.61 23.91 18.97
C GLY A 725 -19.92 25.29 18.99
N CYS A 726 -18.80 25.47 19.72
CA CYS A 726 -18.01 26.69 19.62
C CYS A 726 -17.26 26.77 18.28
N ALA A 727 -17.25 27.95 17.65
CA ALA A 727 -16.52 28.17 16.39
C ALA A 727 -14.99 28.15 16.57
N ALA A 728 -14.50 28.47 17.77
CA ALA A 728 -13.09 28.44 18.13
C ALA A 728 -12.90 28.40 19.66
N PHE A 729 -11.75 27.94 20.13
CA PHE A 729 -11.33 28.05 21.53
C PHE A 729 -9.82 28.25 21.66
N ALA A 730 -9.38 28.85 22.77
CA ALA A 730 -7.97 29.11 23.04
C ALA A 730 -7.29 27.94 23.76
N LEU A 731 -6.02 27.69 23.46
CA LEU A 731 -5.15 26.77 24.20
C LEU A 731 -4.35 27.56 25.23
N GLU A 732 -4.38 27.12 26.48
CA GLU A 732 -3.76 27.81 27.61
C GLU A 732 -2.73 26.92 28.31
N TYR A 733 -1.49 27.39 28.42
CA TYR A 733 -0.42 26.70 29.14
C TYR A 733 0.09 27.61 30.26
N LYS A 734 0.07 27.11 31.50
CA LYS A 734 0.47 27.86 32.71
C LYS A 734 -0.16 29.25 32.81
N GLY A 735 -1.45 29.38 32.47
CA GLY A 735 -2.20 30.65 32.52
C GLY A 735 -1.96 31.59 31.34
N ARG A 736 -1.11 31.21 30.36
CA ARG A 736 -0.88 31.98 29.14
C ARG A 736 -1.57 31.33 27.95
N ARG A 737 -2.38 32.09 27.21
CA ARG A 737 -2.95 31.63 25.94
C ARG A 737 -1.85 31.60 24.88
N VAL A 738 -1.67 30.46 24.22
CA VAL A 738 -0.56 30.22 23.27
C VAL A 738 -1.03 30.03 21.82
N ALA A 739 -2.28 29.62 21.62
CA ALA A 739 -2.86 29.37 20.31
C ALA A 739 -4.39 29.44 20.34
N ILE A 740 -5.01 29.49 19.16
CA ILE A 740 -6.44 29.25 18.94
C ILE A 740 -6.61 28.00 18.09
N LEU A 741 -7.56 27.14 18.44
CA LEU A 741 -8.07 26.09 17.57
C LEU A 741 -9.41 26.55 16.97
N ARG A 742 -9.46 26.72 15.65
CA ARG A 742 -10.65 27.14 14.89
C ARG A 742 -11.34 25.95 14.24
N SER A 743 -12.65 26.11 14.07
CA SER A 743 -13.53 25.10 13.46
C SER A 743 -13.31 23.71 14.05
N PRO A 744 -13.37 23.57 15.38
CA PRO A 744 -13.04 22.32 16.03
C PRO A 744 -14.03 21.21 15.67
N GLU A 745 -13.54 19.98 15.57
CA GLU A 745 -14.37 18.78 15.61
C GLU A 745 -13.92 17.90 16.76
N PHE A 746 -14.89 17.24 17.40
CA PHE A 746 -14.65 16.35 18.53
C PHE A 746 -15.02 14.92 18.14
N TYR A 747 -14.10 13.98 18.33
CA TYR A 747 -14.30 12.56 18.01
C TYR A 747 -13.69 11.65 19.08
N GLU A 748 -14.09 10.37 19.09
CA GLU A 748 -13.72 9.44 20.15
C GLU A 748 -12.21 9.17 20.19
N HIS A 749 -11.61 9.31 21.38
CA HIS A 749 -10.25 8.84 21.62
C HIS A 749 -10.29 7.34 21.95
N ARG A 750 -10.37 6.48 20.92
CA ARG A 750 -10.33 5.02 21.09
C ARG A 750 -8.94 4.54 21.53
N LYS A 751 -8.58 4.81 22.78
CA LYS A 751 -7.23 4.67 23.37
C LYS A 751 -6.62 3.30 23.14
N GLU A 752 -7.38 2.22 23.38
CA GLU A 752 -6.88 0.85 23.18
C GLU A 752 -6.53 0.59 21.71
N GLU A 753 -7.44 0.94 20.78
CA GLU A 753 -7.22 0.78 19.35
C GLU A 753 -6.05 1.63 18.84
N ARG A 754 -6.01 2.91 19.25
CA ARG A 754 -4.89 3.82 18.95
C ARG A 754 -3.58 3.21 19.42
N CYS A 755 -3.51 2.78 20.69
CA CYS A 755 -2.30 2.23 21.27
C CYS A 755 -1.84 0.96 20.52
N ALA A 756 -2.77 0.03 20.28
CA ALA A 756 -2.50 -1.21 19.58
C ALA A 756 -1.94 -0.97 18.17
N ARG A 757 -2.51 -0.02 17.41
CA ARG A 757 -2.09 0.28 16.04
C ARG A 757 -0.77 1.06 15.99
N GLN A 758 -0.63 2.07 16.85
CA GLN A 758 0.54 2.94 16.84
C GLN A 758 1.79 2.25 17.39
N TRP A 759 1.68 1.52 18.51
CA TRP A 759 2.83 0.88 19.17
C TRP A 759 2.95 -0.63 18.91
N GLY A 760 1.92 -1.29 18.37
CA GLY A 760 1.90 -2.76 18.29
C GLY A 760 1.70 -3.46 19.64
N THR A 761 1.37 -2.70 20.69
CA THR A 761 1.10 -3.18 22.06
C THR A 761 0.16 -2.21 22.76
N THR A 762 -0.57 -2.67 23.77
CA THR A 762 -1.40 -1.84 24.66
C THR A 762 -0.87 -1.83 26.09
N CYS A 763 0.38 -2.26 26.31
CA CYS A 763 0.98 -2.37 27.64
C CYS A 763 0.91 -1.03 28.39
N PRO A 764 0.17 -0.95 29.53
CA PRO A 764 -0.04 0.31 30.25
C PRO A 764 1.23 0.83 30.93
N GLN A 765 2.25 -0.02 31.09
CA GLN A 765 3.56 0.37 31.63
C GLN A 765 4.49 0.99 30.57
N HIS A 766 4.11 0.97 29.29
CA HIS A 766 4.85 1.71 28.28
C HIS A 766 4.69 3.21 28.56
N PRO A 767 5.78 3.98 28.69
CA PRO A 767 5.72 5.29 29.34
C PRO A 767 4.91 6.33 28.56
N TYR A 768 4.91 6.27 27.22
CA TYR A 768 4.02 7.13 26.41
C TYR A 768 2.56 6.66 26.40
N ILE A 769 2.30 5.35 26.25
CA ILE A 769 0.95 4.76 26.38
C ILE A 769 0.31 5.15 27.72
N LYS A 770 1.08 5.14 28.81
CA LYS A 770 0.59 5.60 30.13
C LYS A 770 -0.01 7.01 30.05
N MET A 771 0.71 7.96 29.45
CA MET A 771 0.19 9.33 29.25
C MET A 771 -1.04 9.37 28.33
N VAL A 772 -1.11 8.52 27.31
CA VAL A 772 -2.29 8.41 26.43
C VAL A 772 -3.51 7.90 27.20
N GLN A 773 -3.32 6.93 28.10
CA GLN A 773 -4.39 6.37 28.92
C GLN A 773 -4.90 7.38 29.96
N GLU A 774 -3.99 8.16 30.55
CA GLU A 774 -4.30 9.23 31.52
C GLU A 774 -4.93 10.47 30.87
N GLY A 775 -4.79 10.64 29.55
CA GLY A 775 -5.39 11.75 28.79
C GLY A 775 -6.92 11.67 28.67
N GLY A 776 -7.53 12.68 28.05
CA GLY A 776 -8.97 12.72 27.81
C GLY A 776 -9.51 11.64 26.87
N ASP A 777 -10.80 11.32 26.99
CA ASP A 777 -11.51 10.30 26.18
C ASP A 777 -12.01 10.82 24.83
N TRP A 778 -11.84 12.12 24.57
CA TRP A 778 -12.15 12.77 23.29
C TRP A 778 -10.89 13.36 22.67
N LEU A 779 -10.88 13.47 21.35
CA LEU A 779 -9.87 14.21 20.59
C LEU A 779 -10.52 15.44 19.97
N ALA A 780 -9.81 16.57 19.98
CA ALA A 780 -10.19 17.79 19.30
C ALA A 780 -9.27 18.05 18.10
N GLY A 781 -9.83 18.03 16.89
CA GLY A 781 -9.16 18.36 15.63
C GLY A 781 -9.59 19.73 15.11
N GLY A 782 -8.74 20.44 14.38
CA GLY A 782 -9.08 21.77 13.88
C GLY A 782 -7.92 22.54 13.27
N ASP A 783 -8.20 23.76 12.81
CA ASP A 783 -7.19 24.66 12.23
C ASP A 783 -6.52 25.44 13.37
N LEU A 784 -5.20 25.31 13.50
CA LEU A 784 -4.43 25.85 14.62
C LEU A 784 -3.75 27.17 14.21
N GLU A 785 -3.93 28.21 15.03
CA GLU A 785 -3.25 29.51 14.90
C GLU A 785 -2.40 29.75 16.15
N VAL A 786 -1.07 29.74 16.01
CA VAL A 786 -0.13 29.90 17.13
C VAL A 786 0.39 31.33 17.17
N PHE A 787 0.31 31.98 18.33
CA PHE A 787 0.53 33.42 18.43
C PHE A 787 2.00 33.82 18.22
N GLU A 788 2.89 33.15 18.94
CA GLU A 788 4.31 33.47 18.96
C GLU A 788 5.12 32.18 18.90
N ARG A 789 6.39 32.30 18.52
CA ARG A 789 7.34 31.20 18.61
C ARG A 789 7.42 30.67 20.05
N ILE A 790 7.29 29.36 20.19
CA ILE A 790 7.42 28.70 21.49
C ILE A 790 8.88 28.75 21.93
N LYS A 791 9.12 29.35 23.11
CA LYS A 791 10.43 29.38 23.79
C LYS A 791 10.33 28.61 25.10
N TRP A 792 11.42 27.96 25.48
CA TRP A 792 11.48 27.15 26.70
C TRP A 792 12.29 27.82 27.81
N ASP A 793 13.08 28.84 27.49
CA ASP A 793 13.89 29.62 28.43
C ASP A 793 14.79 28.74 29.31
N ASP A 794 15.28 27.63 28.74
CA ASP A 794 16.12 26.62 29.40
C ASP A 794 17.60 26.72 28.99
N GLY A 795 17.97 27.81 28.29
CA GLY A 795 19.32 28.05 27.78
C GLY A 795 19.68 27.26 26.52
N LEU A 796 18.70 26.59 25.88
CA LEU A 796 18.90 25.79 24.67
C LEU A 796 18.08 26.25 23.45
N ASP A 797 17.31 27.35 23.56
CA ASP A 797 16.45 27.83 22.48
C ASP A 797 17.22 28.20 21.20
N GLN A 798 18.49 28.60 21.32
CA GLN A 798 19.38 28.85 20.18
C GLN A 798 19.65 27.61 19.31
N TYR A 799 19.40 26.40 19.83
CA TYR A 799 19.49 25.16 19.09
C TYR A 799 18.14 24.69 18.53
N ARG A 800 17.01 25.28 18.94
CA ARG A 800 15.66 24.89 18.48
C ARG A 800 15.32 25.59 17.17
N LEU A 801 16.03 25.20 16.11
CA LEU A 801 15.88 25.77 14.77
C LEU A 801 14.63 25.19 14.08
N THR A 802 13.81 26.05 13.47
CA THR A 802 12.67 25.59 12.67
C THR A 802 13.14 24.91 11.37
N PRO A 803 12.29 24.14 10.68
CA PRO A 803 12.62 23.60 9.37
C PRO A 803 13.05 24.67 8.36
N LYS A 804 12.44 25.87 8.38
CA LYS A 804 12.85 26.99 7.51
C LYS A 804 14.25 27.51 7.88
N GLU A 805 14.53 27.70 9.17
CA GLU A 805 15.86 28.13 9.63
C GLU A 805 16.94 27.10 9.32
N LEU A 806 16.64 25.81 9.41
CA LEU A 806 17.55 24.74 9.00
C LEU A 806 17.84 24.79 7.50
N ARG A 807 16.81 24.87 6.66
CA ARG A 807 16.96 25.04 5.20
C ARG A 807 17.82 26.26 4.86
N GLN A 808 17.60 27.38 5.56
CA GLN A 808 18.39 28.59 5.41
C GLN A 808 19.87 28.37 5.81
N LYS A 809 20.14 27.72 6.94
CA LYS A 809 21.52 27.40 7.34
C LYS A 809 22.23 26.46 6.36
N PHE A 810 21.54 25.46 5.81
CA PHE A 810 22.13 24.59 4.78
C PHE A 810 22.54 25.37 3.55
N LYS A 811 21.71 26.34 3.14
CA LYS A 811 22.01 27.25 2.03
C LYS A 811 23.23 28.15 2.35
N GLU A 812 23.28 28.74 3.54
CA GLU A 812 24.40 29.57 3.99
C GLU A 812 25.73 28.79 4.06
N MET A 813 25.67 27.52 4.44
CA MET A 813 26.84 26.63 4.44
C MET A 813 27.24 26.15 3.03
N GLY A 814 26.45 26.45 1.99
CA GLY A 814 26.68 25.95 0.64
C GLY A 814 26.60 24.43 0.54
N ALA A 815 25.74 23.80 1.34
CA ALA A 815 25.59 22.34 1.38
C ALA A 815 25.01 21.82 0.07
N ASP A 816 25.62 20.78 -0.52
CA ASP A 816 25.11 20.10 -1.72
C ASP A 816 24.53 18.70 -1.41
N ALA A 817 24.70 18.23 -0.18
CA ALA A 817 24.01 17.08 0.38
C ALA A 817 23.81 17.25 1.88
N ILE A 818 22.60 17.02 2.38
CA ILE A 818 22.27 17.05 3.80
C ILE A 818 21.94 15.64 4.27
N PHE A 819 22.66 15.15 5.27
CA PHE A 819 22.40 13.85 5.88
C PHE A 819 22.05 14.00 7.36
N ALA A 820 20.91 13.44 7.76
CA ALA A 820 20.38 13.59 9.10
C ALA A 820 20.67 12.38 9.99
N PHE A 821 21.02 12.65 11.25
CA PHE A 821 21.16 11.66 12.30
C PHE A 821 20.23 12.00 13.47
N GLN A 822 19.13 11.25 13.58
CA GLN A 822 18.21 11.31 14.72
C GLN A 822 18.84 10.61 15.93
N LEU A 823 18.74 11.23 17.11
CA LEU A 823 19.19 10.62 18.36
C LEU A 823 18.41 11.12 19.57
N ARG A 824 18.29 10.24 20.56
CA ARG A 824 17.81 10.56 21.92
C ARG A 824 18.84 10.24 23.02
N ASN A 825 19.97 9.65 22.63
CA ASN A 825 20.99 9.12 23.52
C ASN A 825 22.31 9.90 23.34
N PRO A 826 23.25 9.82 24.31
CA PRO A 826 24.62 10.27 24.12
C PRO A 826 25.29 9.69 22.86
N VAL A 827 26.14 10.46 22.19
CA VAL A 827 26.89 10.01 21.01
C VAL A 827 28.12 9.23 21.45
N HIS A 828 28.17 7.93 21.17
CA HIS A 828 29.39 7.12 21.22
C HIS A 828 29.96 6.92 19.82
N ASN A 829 31.17 6.38 19.72
CA ASN A 829 31.89 6.26 18.44
C ASN A 829 31.21 5.28 17.45
N GLY A 830 30.32 4.40 17.92
CA GLY A 830 29.45 3.63 17.03
C GLY A 830 28.49 4.49 16.22
N HIS A 831 27.89 5.54 16.82
CA HIS A 831 27.08 6.51 16.10
C HIS A 831 27.96 7.37 15.18
N ALA A 832 29.14 7.78 15.67
CA ALA A 832 30.12 8.53 14.87
C ALA A 832 30.55 7.74 13.62
N LEU A 833 30.77 6.43 13.73
CA LEU A 833 31.10 5.56 12.61
C LEU A 833 30.01 5.62 11.51
N LEU A 834 28.73 5.55 11.89
CA LEU A 834 27.63 5.67 10.94
C LEU A 834 27.64 7.04 10.23
N MET A 835 27.83 8.12 10.99
CA MET A 835 27.86 9.49 10.45
C MET A 835 29.08 9.74 9.53
N GLN A 836 30.25 9.31 9.95
CA GLN A 836 31.50 9.41 9.18
C GLN A 836 31.45 8.56 7.90
N ASP A 837 30.93 7.33 7.99
CA ASP A 837 30.80 6.44 6.84
C ASP A 837 29.80 6.98 5.82
N THR A 838 28.68 7.57 6.27
CA THR A 838 27.75 8.29 5.38
C THR A 838 28.45 9.44 4.67
N LYS A 839 29.16 10.32 5.39
CA LYS A 839 29.90 11.43 4.78
C LYS A 839 30.86 10.93 3.71
N ARG A 840 31.62 9.87 4.01
CA ARG A 840 32.55 9.22 3.07
C ARG A 840 31.84 8.73 1.81
N ARG A 841 30.73 7.98 1.95
CA ARG A 841 29.94 7.50 0.80
C ARG A 841 29.40 8.63 -0.06
N LEU A 842 28.99 9.75 0.54
CA LEU A 842 28.52 10.92 -0.21
C LEU A 842 29.65 11.59 -1.00
N LEU A 843 30.83 11.75 -0.41
CA LEU A 843 32.01 12.24 -1.12
C LEU A 843 32.39 11.31 -2.29
N GLU A 844 32.36 9.98 -2.08
CA GLU A 844 32.59 8.97 -3.13
C GLU A 844 31.56 9.04 -4.26
N ARG A 845 30.31 9.45 -3.97
CA ARG A 845 29.25 9.70 -4.96
C ARG A 845 29.40 11.03 -5.71
N GLY A 846 30.34 11.88 -5.33
CA GLY A 846 30.67 13.11 -6.04
C GLY A 846 30.20 14.41 -5.38
N TYR A 847 29.43 14.34 -4.29
CA TYR A 847 29.08 15.51 -3.48
C TYR A 847 30.35 16.15 -2.92
N LYS A 848 30.40 17.49 -2.90
CA LYS A 848 31.57 18.29 -2.53
C LYS A 848 31.48 18.83 -1.11
N ASN A 849 30.28 19.13 -0.64
CA ASN A 849 30.05 19.72 0.68
C ASN A 849 28.87 19.04 1.42
N PRO A 850 29.01 17.74 1.76
CA PRO A 850 28.01 17.04 2.55
C PRO A 850 28.01 17.55 4.00
N VAL A 851 26.86 18.04 4.46
CA VAL A 851 26.64 18.59 5.82
C VAL A 851 25.82 17.62 6.67
N LEU A 852 26.34 17.33 7.87
CA LEU A 852 25.64 16.54 8.88
C LEU A 852 24.63 17.41 9.62
N LEU A 853 23.38 16.97 9.68
CA LEU A 853 22.40 17.45 10.65
C LEU A 853 22.39 16.49 11.86
N LEU A 854 23.16 16.82 12.89
CA LEU A 854 23.13 16.12 14.17
C LEU A 854 21.94 16.63 14.97
N HIS A 855 20.90 15.80 15.11
CA HIS A 855 19.56 16.30 15.43
C HIS A 855 18.97 15.64 16.68
N PRO A 856 19.49 15.93 17.89
CA PRO A 856 18.93 15.40 19.12
C PRO A 856 17.46 15.77 19.31
N LEU A 857 16.64 14.79 19.71
CA LEU A 857 15.27 15.03 20.13
C LEU A 857 15.24 15.73 21.49
N GLY A 858 14.42 16.77 21.63
CA GLY A 858 14.31 17.59 22.82
C GLY A 858 12.89 17.80 23.37
N GLY A 859 11.88 17.14 22.81
CA GLY A 859 10.58 17.01 23.46
C GLY A 859 10.65 16.04 24.65
N TRP A 860 9.48 15.59 25.13
CA TRP A 860 9.39 14.62 26.22
C TRP A 860 10.18 13.33 25.91
N THR A 861 10.91 12.83 26.90
CA THR A 861 11.60 11.53 26.92
C THR A 861 11.31 10.83 28.25
N LYS A 862 11.38 9.50 28.28
CA LYS A 862 11.16 8.71 29.50
C LYS A 862 12.23 9.00 30.56
N GLU A 863 11.89 8.77 31.83
CA GLU A 863 12.68 9.19 33.00
C GLU A 863 14.11 8.64 33.06
N ASP A 864 14.38 7.44 32.53
CA ASP A 864 15.70 6.83 32.60
C ASP A 864 16.64 7.23 31.44
N ASP A 865 16.17 8.02 30.47
CA ASP A 865 17.01 8.59 29.43
C ASP A 865 17.83 9.78 29.98
N VAL A 866 18.99 10.07 29.37
CA VAL A 866 19.82 11.21 29.77
C VAL A 866 19.10 12.51 29.40
N PRO A 867 18.93 13.47 30.34
CA PRO A 867 18.27 14.75 30.07
C PRO A 867 18.92 15.52 28.91
N LEU A 868 18.10 16.35 28.25
CA LEU A 868 18.48 17.06 27.03
C LEU A 868 19.71 17.95 27.20
N ASP A 869 19.77 18.74 28.27
CA ASP A 869 20.89 19.64 28.59
C ASP A 869 22.22 18.89 28.73
N TRP A 870 22.21 17.75 29.42
CA TRP A 870 23.38 16.87 29.55
C TRP A 870 23.77 16.24 28.22
N ARG A 871 22.81 15.84 27.38
CA ARG A 871 23.09 15.35 26.02
C ARG A 871 23.71 16.43 25.15
N MET A 872 23.19 17.66 25.19
CA MET A 872 23.76 18.77 24.42
C MET A 872 25.20 19.09 24.83
N ARG A 873 25.51 19.10 26.14
CA ARG A 873 26.89 19.22 26.63
C ARG A 873 27.78 18.07 26.15
N GLN A 874 27.26 16.84 26.17
CA GLN A 874 27.99 15.66 25.71
C GLN A 874 28.26 15.72 24.20
N HIS A 875 27.30 16.17 23.39
CA HIS A 875 27.46 16.32 21.95
C HIS A 875 28.46 17.44 21.60
N ALA A 876 28.44 18.56 22.35
CA ALA A 876 29.43 19.62 22.21
C ALA A 876 30.85 19.09 22.47
N ALA A 877 31.04 18.26 23.50
CA ALA A 877 32.33 17.63 23.78
C ALA A 877 32.78 16.68 22.66
N VAL A 878 31.87 15.93 22.02
CA VAL A 878 32.19 15.09 20.85
C VAL A 878 32.71 15.92 19.66
N LEU A 879 32.13 17.09 19.42
CA LEU A 879 32.57 18.02 18.38
C LEU A 879 33.90 18.70 18.74
N GLU A 880 34.09 19.08 20.00
CA GLU A 880 35.32 19.69 20.49
C GLU A 880 36.54 18.76 20.36
N GLU A 881 36.33 17.45 20.50
CA GLU A 881 37.38 16.44 20.28
C GLU A 881 37.58 16.04 18.82
N GLY A 882 36.85 16.65 17.88
CA GLY A 882 37.00 16.40 16.45
C GLY A 882 36.54 15.02 15.99
N VAL A 883 35.80 14.28 16.82
CA VAL A 883 35.18 13.00 16.42
C VAL A 883 34.14 13.24 15.33
N LEU A 884 33.42 14.35 15.42
CA LEU A 884 32.63 14.91 14.32
C LEU A 884 33.21 16.28 13.99
N ASP A 885 33.25 16.62 12.71
CA ASP A 885 33.81 17.88 12.24
C ASP A 885 32.79 19.02 12.43
N PRO A 886 33.06 20.03 13.28
CA PRO A 886 32.14 21.13 13.54
C PRO A 886 31.93 22.03 12.32
N ALA A 887 32.87 22.12 11.37
CA ALA A 887 32.72 22.95 10.19
C ALA A 887 31.67 22.41 9.21
N THR A 888 31.39 21.11 9.26
CA THR A 888 30.43 20.43 8.38
C THR A 888 29.29 19.78 9.17
N THR A 889 29.03 20.25 10.39
CA THR A 889 27.96 19.73 11.26
C THR A 889 27.08 20.86 11.80
N ILE A 890 25.77 20.76 11.58
CA ILE A 890 24.76 21.55 12.29
C ILE A 890 24.22 20.72 13.45
N VAL A 891 24.27 21.30 14.66
CA VAL A 891 23.58 20.76 15.83
C VAL A 891 22.29 21.53 16.04
N ALA A 892 21.16 20.84 16.02
CA ALA A 892 19.84 21.43 16.26
C ALA A 892 18.97 20.48 17.09
N ILE A 893 18.00 21.01 17.83
CA ILE A 893 17.10 20.26 18.68
C ILE A 893 15.77 20.06 17.95
N PHE A 894 15.37 18.81 17.79
CA PHE A 894 14.06 18.46 17.23
C PHE A 894 13.00 18.49 18.34
N PRO A 895 11.93 19.30 18.24
CA PRO A 895 11.04 19.58 19.37
C PRO A 895 10.02 18.47 19.69
N SER A 896 9.89 17.44 18.84
CA SER A 896 8.91 16.38 19.01
C SER A 896 9.08 15.62 20.33
N PRO A 897 7.99 15.26 21.01
CA PRO A 897 7.98 14.20 22.00
C PRO A 897 8.46 12.87 21.40
N MET A 898 9.17 12.07 22.20
CA MET A 898 9.57 10.70 21.86
C MET A 898 8.47 9.72 22.30
N MET A 899 7.93 8.96 21.37
CA MET A 899 6.85 7.99 21.61
C MET A 899 7.36 6.59 21.91
N TYR A 900 8.61 6.26 21.56
CA TYR A 900 9.17 4.91 21.65
C TYR A 900 8.37 3.86 20.84
N ALA A 901 7.84 4.26 19.67
CA ALA A 901 6.97 3.44 18.82
C ALA A 901 7.69 2.75 17.65
N GLY A 902 9.02 2.61 17.74
CA GLY A 902 9.81 1.77 16.83
C GLY A 902 9.59 2.06 15.34
N PRO A 903 9.24 1.05 14.52
CA PRO A 903 9.03 1.22 13.07
C PRO A 903 7.94 2.24 12.68
N THR A 904 6.96 2.49 13.54
CA THR A 904 5.93 3.51 13.31
C THR A 904 6.55 4.90 13.47
N GLU A 905 7.28 5.14 14.55
CA GLU A 905 7.83 6.45 14.87
C GLU A 905 9.07 6.81 14.05
N VAL A 906 9.88 5.83 13.62
CA VAL A 906 11.06 6.13 12.79
C VAL A 906 10.66 6.76 11.44
N GLN A 907 9.48 6.45 10.92
CA GLN A 907 8.92 7.14 9.74
C GLN A 907 8.68 8.62 10.02
N TRP A 908 8.09 8.95 11.16
CA TRP A 908 7.92 10.34 11.62
C TRP A 908 9.26 11.07 11.77
N HIS A 909 10.25 10.42 12.40
CA HIS A 909 11.60 10.99 12.53
C HIS A 909 12.26 11.26 11.18
N CYS A 910 12.04 10.40 10.18
CA CYS A 910 12.56 10.57 8.83
C CYS A 910 11.83 11.69 8.07
N ARG A 911 10.49 11.66 8.06
CA ARG A 911 9.65 12.66 7.40
C ARG A 911 9.94 14.07 7.92
N ALA A 912 10.05 14.26 9.23
CA ALA A 912 10.35 15.56 9.82
C ALA A 912 11.69 16.13 9.29
N ARG A 913 12.67 15.26 9.02
CA ARG A 913 14.01 15.66 8.54
C ARG A 913 14.02 15.93 7.05
N MET A 914 13.26 15.14 6.28
CA MET A 914 12.95 15.42 4.89
C MET A 914 12.31 16.82 4.76
N ILE A 915 11.34 17.16 5.62
CA ILE A 915 10.74 18.50 5.67
C ILE A 915 11.75 19.60 6.04
N SER A 916 12.76 19.33 6.87
CA SER A 916 13.85 20.29 7.13
C SER A 916 14.89 20.36 6.01
N GLY A 917 14.76 19.59 4.92
CA GLY A 917 15.67 19.62 3.76
C GLY A 917 16.76 18.54 3.75
N ALA A 918 16.64 17.48 4.56
CA ALA A 918 17.58 16.36 4.51
C ALA A 918 17.36 15.50 3.26
N ASN A 919 18.42 15.27 2.49
CA ASN A 919 18.40 14.38 1.32
C ASN A 919 18.69 12.92 1.70
N PHE A 920 19.38 12.71 2.82
CA PHE A 920 19.76 11.39 3.30
C PHE A 920 19.37 11.21 4.77
N TYR A 921 18.86 10.03 5.12
CA TYR A 921 18.48 9.71 6.49
C TYR A 921 19.19 8.45 6.98
N ILE A 922 20.01 8.60 8.02
CA ILE A 922 20.74 7.48 8.61
C ILE A 922 19.79 6.70 9.54
N VAL A 923 19.74 5.38 9.35
CA VAL A 923 18.99 4.47 10.24
C VAL A 923 19.85 3.28 10.66
N GLY A 924 19.93 3.07 11.97
CA GLY A 924 20.61 1.93 12.58
C GLY A 924 19.67 0.81 13.04
N ARG A 925 20.16 -0.02 13.97
CA ARG A 925 19.39 -1.08 14.64
C ARG A 925 18.36 -0.50 15.60
N ASP A 926 17.17 -1.10 15.63
CA ASP A 926 16.08 -0.83 16.58
C ASP A 926 15.78 0.68 16.77
N PRO A 927 15.61 1.43 15.67
CA PRO A 927 15.40 2.87 15.76
C PRO A 927 14.07 3.14 16.45
N ALA A 928 14.08 4.10 17.38
CA ALA A 928 12.93 4.44 18.22
C ALA A 928 12.37 3.29 19.08
N GLY A 929 13.11 2.17 19.21
CA GLY A 929 12.73 1.07 20.08
C GLY A 929 13.09 1.28 21.55
N MET A 930 12.48 0.44 22.38
CA MET A 930 12.83 0.24 23.78
C MET A 930 12.50 -1.22 24.19
N PRO A 931 13.05 -1.73 25.30
CA PRO A 931 12.60 -3.00 25.84
C PRO A 931 11.13 -2.94 26.26
N HIS A 932 10.38 -4.01 26.02
CA HIS A 932 9.03 -4.21 26.52
C HIS A 932 9.03 -4.11 28.06
N PRO A 933 8.17 -3.25 28.66
CA PRO A 933 8.20 -2.99 30.10
C PRO A 933 8.07 -4.25 30.98
N GLU A 934 7.20 -5.19 30.59
CA GLU A 934 6.97 -6.44 31.32
C GLU A 934 8.01 -7.53 31.01
N THR A 935 8.18 -7.93 29.74
CA THR A 935 9.02 -9.07 29.35
C THR A 935 10.51 -8.76 29.28
N LYS A 936 10.89 -7.47 29.26
CA LYS A 936 12.27 -6.96 29.11
C LYS A 936 12.97 -7.31 27.79
N GLN A 937 12.29 -7.98 26.85
CA GLN A 937 12.78 -8.20 25.48
C GLN A 937 12.63 -6.92 24.65
N ASP A 938 13.35 -6.78 23.54
CA ASP A 938 13.14 -5.66 22.61
C ASP A 938 11.67 -5.63 22.15
N LEU A 939 11.00 -4.47 22.26
CA LEU A 939 9.58 -4.34 21.90
C LEU A 939 9.34 -4.54 20.40
N TYR A 940 10.35 -4.25 19.59
CA TYR A 940 10.32 -4.38 18.14
C TYR A 940 11.45 -5.28 17.67
N GLU A 941 11.24 -5.94 16.53
CA GLU A 941 12.33 -6.64 15.87
C GLU A 941 13.35 -5.60 15.36
N PRO A 942 14.65 -5.75 15.67
CA PRO A 942 15.64 -4.68 15.47
C PRO A 942 15.90 -4.23 14.04
N THR A 943 15.53 -5.03 13.03
CA THR A 943 15.69 -4.71 11.61
C THR A 943 14.44 -4.07 11.00
N HIS A 944 13.28 -4.15 11.68
CA HIS A 944 12.02 -3.66 11.14
C HIS A 944 12.05 -2.16 10.82
N GLY A 945 12.66 -1.32 11.66
CA GLY A 945 12.70 0.12 11.42
C GLY A 945 13.36 0.51 10.09
N GLY A 946 14.52 -0.07 9.78
CA GLY A 946 15.20 0.16 8.50
C GLY A 946 14.45 -0.41 7.30
N LYS A 947 13.87 -1.62 7.45
CA LYS A 947 13.05 -2.25 6.40
C LYS A 947 11.80 -1.44 6.07
N VAL A 948 11.06 -1.01 7.10
CA VAL A 948 9.83 -0.21 6.97
C VAL A 948 10.13 1.12 6.32
N LEU A 949 11.17 1.85 6.76
CA LEU A 949 11.56 3.12 6.13
C LEU A 949 11.85 2.99 4.63
N THR A 950 12.54 1.93 4.22
CA THR A 950 12.94 1.72 2.82
C THR A 950 11.73 1.47 1.89
N MET A 951 10.60 1.03 2.45
CA MET A 951 9.36 0.78 1.69
C MET A 951 8.23 1.76 2.04
N ALA A 952 8.47 2.73 2.92
CA ALA A 952 7.44 3.61 3.43
C ALA A 952 6.95 4.58 2.33
N PRO A 953 5.64 4.63 2.05
CA PRO A 953 5.09 5.55 1.06
C PRO A 953 5.25 7.01 1.52
N GLY A 954 5.45 7.92 0.57
CA GLY A 954 5.54 9.37 0.83
C GLY A 954 6.88 9.89 1.32
N LEU A 955 7.94 9.06 1.37
CA LEU A 955 9.33 9.45 1.66
C LEU A 955 10.18 9.53 0.38
N THR A 956 9.70 10.28 -0.62
CA THR A 956 10.28 10.24 -1.99
C THR A 956 11.51 11.12 -2.18
N SER A 957 11.71 12.16 -1.36
CA SER A 957 12.81 13.13 -1.47
C SER A 957 13.96 12.86 -0.49
N VAL A 958 13.95 11.72 0.20
CA VAL A 958 15.02 11.29 1.12
C VAL A 958 15.47 9.88 0.80
N GLU A 959 16.78 9.68 0.63
CA GLU A 959 17.38 8.36 0.53
C GLU A 959 17.68 7.80 1.93
N ILE A 960 17.21 6.59 2.20
CA ILE A 960 17.47 5.90 3.46
C ILE A 960 18.85 5.24 3.40
N ILE A 961 19.71 5.53 4.37
CA ILE A 961 21.03 4.90 4.53
C ILE A 961 20.97 3.93 5.71
N PRO A 962 20.65 2.64 5.48
CA PRO A 962 20.61 1.64 6.53
C PRO A 962 22.01 1.18 6.91
N PHE A 963 22.21 0.97 8.20
CA PHE A 963 23.43 0.40 8.74
C PHE A 963 23.18 -0.86 9.56
N ARG A 964 24.14 -1.77 9.47
CA ARG A 964 24.26 -2.90 10.40
C ARG A 964 24.71 -2.39 11.78
N VAL A 965 24.57 -3.24 12.78
CA VAL A 965 24.95 -2.90 14.16
C VAL A 965 26.44 -2.55 14.22
N ALA A 966 26.79 -1.45 14.87
CA ALA A 966 28.16 -1.11 15.22
C ALA A 966 28.43 -1.54 16.67
N ALA A 967 29.57 -2.19 16.91
CA ALA A 967 29.99 -2.67 18.23
C ALA A 967 31.50 -2.45 18.41
N TYR A 968 31.99 -2.55 19.64
CA TYR A 968 33.42 -2.35 19.91
C TYR A 968 34.19 -3.58 19.48
N ASN A 969 35.10 -3.46 18.50
CA ASN A 969 35.99 -4.54 18.11
C ASN A 969 37.25 -4.50 18.99
N LYS A 970 37.43 -5.53 19.81
CA LYS A 970 38.53 -5.66 20.79
C LYS A 970 39.90 -5.76 20.13
N VAL A 971 39.97 -6.30 18.91
CA VAL A 971 41.22 -6.45 18.14
C VAL A 971 41.63 -5.11 17.55
N LYS A 972 40.68 -4.40 16.92
CA LYS A 972 40.92 -3.07 16.32
C LYS A 972 40.99 -1.94 17.34
N LYS A 973 40.55 -2.19 18.57
CA LYS A 973 40.41 -1.18 19.65
C LYS A 973 39.61 0.05 19.20
N ALA A 974 38.53 -0.20 18.47
CA ALA A 974 37.70 0.83 17.87
C ALA A 974 36.28 0.29 17.62
N MET A 975 35.33 1.19 17.40
CA MET A 975 34.00 0.81 16.94
C MET A 975 34.05 0.35 15.48
N ASP A 976 33.39 -0.76 15.18
CA ASP A 976 33.35 -1.37 13.84
C ASP A 976 31.98 -2.01 13.58
N PHE A 977 31.66 -2.28 12.31
CA PHE A 977 30.43 -2.99 11.95
C PHE A 977 30.52 -4.45 12.38
N TYR A 978 29.52 -4.90 13.14
CA TYR A 978 29.45 -6.26 13.67
C TYR A 978 29.47 -7.32 12.57
N ASP A 979 30.29 -8.34 12.80
CA ASP A 979 30.45 -9.50 11.93
C ASP A 979 30.15 -10.79 12.71
N LYS A 980 29.14 -11.53 12.26
CA LYS A 980 28.68 -12.74 12.93
C LYS A 980 29.73 -13.86 12.90
N GLU A 981 30.55 -13.92 11.86
CA GLU A 981 31.60 -14.94 11.73
C GLU A 981 32.75 -14.70 12.70
N ARG A 982 32.90 -13.45 13.18
CA ARG A 982 33.95 -13.01 14.11
C ARG A 982 33.38 -12.49 15.41
N ASN A 983 32.28 -13.10 15.88
CA ASN A 983 31.56 -12.66 17.08
C ASN A 983 32.47 -12.44 18.31
N ASP A 984 33.45 -13.31 18.51
CA ASP A 984 34.36 -13.24 19.67
C ASP A 984 35.27 -12.01 19.66
N GLU A 985 35.43 -11.32 18.53
CA GLU A 985 36.17 -10.05 18.44
C GLU A 985 35.35 -8.85 18.94
N PHE A 986 34.02 -8.96 19.03
CA PHE A 986 33.14 -7.84 19.33
C PHE A 986 32.65 -7.83 20.78
N GLU A 987 32.51 -6.63 21.34
CA GLU A 987 31.91 -6.37 22.64
C GLU A 987 30.75 -5.38 22.49
N PHE A 988 29.58 -5.79 22.99
CA PHE A 988 28.39 -4.93 23.04
C PHE A 988 28.29 -4.24 24.40
N ILE A 989 28.51 -2.93 24.41
CA ILE A 989 28.34 -2.11 25.61
C ILE A 989 26.93 -1.50 25.57
N SER A 990 25.99 -2.14 26.27
CA SER A 990 24.62 -1.65 26.35
C SER A 990 24.54 -0.31 27.11
N GLY A 991 23.47 0.45 26.90
CA GLY A 991 23.22 1.67 27.68
C GLY A 991 23.22 1.42 29.19
N THR A 992 22.71 0.26 29.64
CA THR A 992 22.78 -0.14 31.05
C THR A 992 24.20 -0.40 31.53
N LYS A 993 25.05 -1.06 30.72
CA LYS A 993 26.47 -1.25 31.06
C LYS A 993 27.21 0.09 31.11
N MET A 994 26.98 0.95 30.12
CA MET A 994 27.51 2.31 30.08
C MET A 994 27.13 3.12 31.33
N ARG A 995 25.85 3.07 31.73
CA ARG A 995 25.36 3.70 32.96
C ARG A 995 26.06 3.17 34.21
N LYS A 996 26.28 1.85 34.29
CA LYS A 996 26.98 1.22 35.40
C LYS A 996 28.42 1.72 35.51
N LEU A 997 29.16 1.72 34.38
CA LEU A 997 30.54 2.20 34.32
C LEU A 997 30.63 3.67 34.75
N ALA A 998 29.76 4.53 34.22
CA ALA A 998 29.77 5.94 34.57
C ALA A 998 29.44 6.20 36.05
N ARG A 999 28.54 5.39 36.64
CA ARG A 999 28.22 5.45 38.09
C ARG A 999 29.36 4.96 38.98
N SER A 1000 30.16 4.00 38.55
CA SER A 1000 31.31 3.51 39.31
C SER A 1000 32.61 4.29 39.07
N GLY A 1001 32.58 5.28 38.17
CA GLY A 1001 33.78 6.04 37.78
C GLY A 1001 34.74 5.24 36.89
N GLU A 1002 34.30 4.11 36.35
CA GLU A 1002 35.08 3.29 35.41
C GLU A 1002 34.99 3.85 33.99
N ASN A 1003 36.08 3.76 33.23
CA ASN A 1003 36.08 4.13 31.81
C ASN A 1003 35.63 2.96 30.93
N PRO A 1004 34.87 3.20 29.84
CA PRO A 1004 34.69 2.21 28.80
C PRO A 1004 36.03 1.96 28.08
N PRO A 1005 36.13 0.90 27.27
CA PRO A 1005 37.32 0.68 26.44
C PRO A 1005 37.67 1.90 25.59
N ASP A 1006 38.98 2.19 25.48
CA ASP A 1006 39.50 3.28 24.65
C ASP A 1006 38.95 3.16 23.21
N GLY A 1007 38.45 4.26 22.66
CA GLY A 1007 37.84 4.27 21.32
C GLY A 1007 36.34 3.94 21.29
N PHE A 1008 35.71 3.62 22.42
CA PHE A 1008 34.24 3.50 22.51
C PHE A 1008 33.53 4.86 22.45
N MET A 1009 34.03 5.87 23.16
CA MET A 1009 33.51 7.24 23.22
C MET A 1009 34.65 8.23 23.43
N ALA A 1010 34.49 9.46 22.94
CA ALA A 1010 35.45 10.54 23.17
C ALA A 1010 35.64 10.81 24.69
N PRO A 1011 36.88 10.94 25.20
CA PRO A 1011 37.15 11.11 26.63
C PRO A 1011 36.44 12.29 27.31
N LYS A 1012 36.42 13.49 26.72
CA LYS A 1012 35.67 14.65 27.24
C LYS A 1012 34.17 14.35 27.25
N ALA A 1013 33.67 13.70 26.21
CA ALA A 1013 32.26 13.33 26.14
C ALA A 1013 31.88 12.27 27.21
N TRP A 1014 32.78 11.33 27.52
CA TRP A 1014 32.62 10.40 28.63
C TRP A 1014 32.61 11.12 29.98
N LYS A 1015 33.50 12.10 30.18
CA LYS A 1015 33.56 12.90 31.41
C LYS A 1015 32.23 13.60 31.71
N VAL A 1016 31.58 14.18 30.70
CA VAL A 1016 30.24 14.78 30.86
C VAL A 1016 29.22 13.76 31.38
N LEU A 1017 29.26 12.52 30.89
CA LEU A 1017 28.38 11.45 31.39
C LEU A 1017 28.73 11.06 32.82
N THR A 1018 30.01 10.93 33.18
CA THR A 1018 30.39 10.64 34.56
C THR A 1018 29.92 11.72 35.52
N GLU A 1019 30.03 13.01 35.16
CA GLU A 1019 29.54 14.13 35.97
C GLU A 1019 28.03 14.05 36.19
N TYR A 1020 27.25 13.74 35.14
CA TYR A 1020 25.81 13.51 35.25
C TYR A 1020 25.47 12.33 36.17
N TYR A 1021 26.10 11.16 35.97
CA TYR A 1021 25.77 10.00 36.77
C TYR A 1021 26.24 10.11 38.22
N SER A 1022 27.31 10.88 38.48
CA SER A 1022 27.73 11.24 39.84
C SER A 1022 26.79 12.24 40.51
N SER A 1023 26.12 13.13 39.76
CA SER A 1023 25.14 14.05 40.36
C SER A 1023 23.90 13.30 40.84
N LEU A 1024 23.50 12.21 40.17
CA LEU A 1024 22.38 11.35 40.59
C LEU A 1024 22.65 10.52 41.87
N GLN A 1025 23.89 10.46 42.36
CA GLN A 1025 24.24 9.74 43.61
C GLN A 1025 24.27 10.66 44.83
N LYS A 1026 24.16 11.98 44.63
CA LYS A 1026 24.19 12.99 45.70
C LYS A 1026 22.80 13.37 46.22
N ASP A 1027 21.75 12.95 45.52
CA ASP A 1027 20.34 12.97 45.94
C ASP A 1027 19.93 11.56 46.36
#